data_AF-A0A956QCG0-F1
#
_entry.id   AF-A0A956QCG0-F1
#
_cell.length_a   1.000
_cell.length_b   1.000
_cell.length_c   1.000
_cell.angle_alpha   90.00
_cell.angle_beta   90.00
_cell.angle_gamma   90.00
#
_symmetry.space_group_name_H-M   'P 1'
#
loop_
_entity.id
_entity.type
_entity.pdbx_description
1 polymer ?
#
loop_
_entity_poly.entity_id
_entity_poly.type
_entity_poly.pdbx_seq_one_letter_code
_entity_poly.pdbx_strand_id
1 'polypeptide(L)'
;MVVFLAAAAIIEVLAVPLPGYGLFSAAFPIYLAMALQPSGGGVAALTMAGLTFARGRLCDLGEMPGRLRGVLLDLGAGLLGVTIALVMQDANHLSVLSAILGGALWLGLHEGLAVCLAEPLSAKEHSEWRPIYARLRGPRVGLALAALVLVEVAALKPWLVLALLPLLWTTHLTAYNTVHRTYVEEVEHVREQLDDSQQQLDRALGRAERTHQELKLSQDERILLEEYPKALGSTPSLERVIDVTVGLSRRIGRAEHVVLFSLDEGELMPVAHHGGHRNLVEEARLGGKREPVVEQARAEGRWQTALLQKVPGRLFPEDEVVAAFPMGEDVLYLGRARQEFSERELRLLALLAGHAALALESARRYRAEKQALEQHAQANRALSGWVDRLESLMNWAVTTAATLDQSAISEYLEQSLCSVIPHRDGMILRRADNWTVTRVWPEGIYDIGAVIELAESALAGGRCLLLDDVNRSRFDRPFPDTVSLLAAPLVSESGPIGAIILGSPEPDAYNRQHHDLLVMISSQASVAYSNALHVEAIIEARQRLEESQAQLVQSGKMAAVGVLAAGVAHELNTPLGAIQLAVTAAADQLEEKPQAALKKLETADKAAQRARDIIDKLLVFSRRSEQVEERVELEEVVRSTLELAELKLARDGVKLDV
;
A
#
# COMPACT_ATOMS: atom_id res chain seq x y z
N MET A 1 -1.31 80.13 -87.95
CA MET A 1 -0.77 80.96 -86.85
C MET A 1 -1.82 81.24 -85.78
N VAL A 2 -2.94 81.91 -86.08
CA VAL A 2 -3.99 82.29 -85.10
C VAL A 2 -4.63 81.08 -84.40
N VAL A 3 -4.92 80.00 -85.14
CA VAL A 3 -5.48 78.75 -84.56
C VAL A 3 -4.51 78.06 -83.60
N PHE A 4 -3.20 78.12 -83.89
CA PHE A 4 -2.17 77.55 -83.03
C PHE A 4 -1.98 78.35 -81.75
N LEU A 5 -2.06 79.69 -81.83
CA LEU A 5 -2.06 80.57 -80.66
C LEU A 5 -3.31 80.36 -79.78
N ALA A 6 -4.48 80.14 -80.38
CA ALA A 6 -5.70 79.82 -79.64
C ALA A 6 -5.61 78.44 -78.95
N ALA A 7 -5.08 77.43 -79.63
CA ALA A 7 -4.88 76.10 -79.05
C ALA A 7 -3.85 76.11 -77.92
N ALA A 8 -2.72 76.81 -78.09
CA ALA A 8 -1.70 76.98 -77.06
C ALA A 8 -2.26 77.70 -75.82
N ALA A 9 -3.05 78.76 -76.01
CA ALA A 9 -3.69 79.48 -74.92
C ALA A 9 -4.74 78.63 -74.18
N ILE A 10 -5.53 77.82 -74.90
CA ILE A 10 -6.49 76.89 -74.28
C ILE A 10 -5.77 75.81 -73.46
N ILE A 11 -4.65 75.28 -73.97
CA ILE A 11 -3.82 74.29 -73.27
C ILE A 11 -3.21 74.90 -71.99
N GLU A 12 -2.78 76.16 -72.01
CA GLU A 12 -2.29 76.85 -70.82
C GLU A 12 -3.40 77.11 -69.79
N VAL A 13 -4.61 77.47 -70.22
CA VAL A 13 -5.75 77.70 -69.32
C VAL A 13 -6.26 76.40 -68.68
N LEU A 14 -6.14 75.26 -69.36
CA LEU A 14 -6.55 73.96 -68.85
C LEU A 14 -5.48 73.21 -68.05
N ALA A 15 -4.26 73.77 -67.94
CA ALA A 15 -3.17 73.15 -67.20
C ALA A 15 -3.43 73.21 -65.68
N VAL A 16 -3.46 72.05 -65.03
CA VAL A 16 -3.63 71.95 -63.57
C VAL A 16 -2.27 72.18 -62.88
N PRO A 17 -2.16 73.07 -61.87
CA PRO A 17 -0.91 73.29 -61.15
C PRO A 17 -0.56 72.06 -60.29
N LEU A 18 0.68 71.56 -60.42
CA LEU A 18 1.21 70.49 -59.58
C LEU A 18 1.86 71.10 -58.31
N PRO A 19 1.53 70.62 -57.09
CA PRO A 19 2.11 71.16 -55.87
C PRO A 19 3.63 70.90 -55.81
N GLY A 20 4.42 71.95 -55.55
CA GLY A 20 5.85 71.85 -55.26
C GLY A 20 6.83 72.08 -56.42
N TYR A 21 6.37 72.23 -57.67
CA TYR A 21 7.27 72.25 -58.84
C TYR A 21 7.09 73.40 -59.85
N GLY A 22 6.22 74.38 -59.57
CA GLY A 22 6.02 75.57 -60.43
C GLY A 22 5.25 75.31 -61.73
N LEU A 23 4.88 76.38 -62.44
CA LEU A 23 4.10 76.33 -63.70
C LEU A 23 4.98 75.84 -64.86
N PHE A 24 4.77 74.59 -65.28
CA PHE A 24 5.39 74.05 -66.48
C PHE A 24 4.47 74.34 -67.69
N SER A 25 4.83 75.31 -68.54
CA SER A 25 4.03 75.64 -69.73
C SER A 25 4.12 74.51 -70.75
N ALA A 26 3.06 73.70 -70.85
CA ALA A 26 2.95 72.63 -71.84
C ALA A 26 2.91 73.15 -73.29
N ALA A 27 2.70 74.45 -73.49
CA ALA A 27 2.67 75.10 -74.79
C ALA A 27 4.06 75.56 -75.30
N PHE A 28 5.11 75.48 -74.46
CA PHE A 28 6.47 75.91 -74.79
C PHE A 28 7.04 75.34 -76.11
N PRO A 29 6.85 74.05 -76.46
CA PRO A 29 7.35 73.51 -77.72
C PRO A 29 6.64 74.10 -78.95
N ILE A 30 5.36 74.46 -78.82
CA ILE A 30 4.56 75.07 -79.90
C ILE A 30 5.06 76.50 -80.13
N TYR A 31 5.32 77.27 -79.06
CA TYR A 31 5.90 78.61 -79.16
C TYR A 31 7.33 78.58 -79.74
N LEU A 32 8.15 77.60 -79.35
CA LEU A 32 9.50 77.43 -79.86
C LEU A 32 9.50 77.06 -81.36
N ALA A 33 8.64 76.12 -81.77
CA ALA A 33 8.49 75.75 -83.17
C ALA A 33 7.97 76.90 -84.04
N MET A 34 7.13 77.78 -83.49
CA MET A 34 6.64 78.98 -84.20
C MET A 34 7.71 80.08 -84.32
N ALA A 35 8.62 80.20 -83.34
CA ALA A 35 9.70 81.19 -83.35
C ALA A 35 10.80 80.90 -84.38
N LEU A 36 10.91 79.65 -84.87
CA LEU A 36 12.05 79.15 -85.63
C LEU A 36 11.79 78.98 -87.15
N GLN A 37 10.92 79.81 -87.77
CA GLN A 37 10.56 79.77 -89.21
C GLN A 37 11.66 79.12 -90.10
N PRO A 38 11.42 77.95 -90.72
CA PRO A 38 12.53 77.04 -90.99
C PRO A 38 13.19 77.27 -92.35
N SER A 39 14.52 77.33 -92.34
CA SER A 39 15.36 76.91 -93.47
C SER A 39 16.25 75.75 -93.03
N GLY A 40 15.94 74.54 -93.53
CA GLY A 40 16.68 73.26 -93.62
C GLY A 40 17.73 72.78 -92.60
N GLY A 41 18.47 73.64 -91.90
CA GLY A 41 19.58 73.26 -91.02
C GLY A 41 19.35 73.47 -89.52
N GLY A 42 18.35 74.25 -89.13
CA GLY A 42 18.13 74.62 -87.71
C GLY A 42 17.57 73.47 -86.84
N VAL A 43 16.86 72.53 -87.44
CA VAL A 43 16.18 71.45 -86.71
C VAL A 43 17.19 70.45 -86.13
N ALA A 44 18.22 70.05 -86.91
CA ALA A 44 19.25 69.12 -86.44
C ALA A 44 20.12 69.70 -85.31
N ALA A 45 20.36 71.01 -85.31
CA ALA A 45 21.09 71.70 -84.25
C ALA A 45 20.31 71.73 -82.93
N LEU A 46 18.98 71.87 -82.98
CA LEU A 46 18.12 71.83 -81.81
C LEU A 46 17.93 70.42 -81.24
N THR A 47 17.85 69.39 -82.09
CA THR A 47 17.82 67.99 -81.63
C THR A 47 19.15 67.62 -80.97
N MET A 48 20.27 68.03 -81.57
CA MET A 48 21.59 67.84 -80.97
C MET A 48 21.75 68.66 -79.68
N ALA A 49 21.31 69.91 -79.63
CA ALA A 49 21.36 70.70 -78.39
C ALA A 49 20.47 70.10 -77.29
N GLY A 50 19.27 69.61 -77.62
CA GLY A 50 18.37 68.93 -76.69
C GLY A 50 18.92 67.59 -76.19
N LEU A 51 19.51 66.78 -77.07
CA LEU A 51 20.18 65.53 -76.71
C LEU A 51 21.47 65.78 -75.90
N THR A 52 22.22 66.82 -76.21
CA THR A 52 23.47 67.17 -75.48
C THR A 52 23.16 67.82 -74.12
N PHE A 53 22.06 68.59 -74.03
CA PHE A 53 21.56 69.13 -72.75
C PHE A 53 20.95 68.02 -71.87
N ALA A 54 20.22 67.06 -72.46
CA ALA A 54 19.76 65.87 -71.77
C ALA A 54 20.95 65.01 -71.30
N ARG A 55 21.94 64.76 -72.17
CA ARG A 55 23.13 63.96 -71.86
C ARG A 55 24.06 64.61 -70.83
N GLY A 56 24.15 65.95 -70.82
CA GLY A 56 24.97 66.72 -69.89
C GLY A 56 24.45 66.78 -68.45
N ARG A 57 23.15 66.50 -68.21
CA ARG A 57 22.57 66.40 -66.86
C ARG A 57 22.12 64.99 -66.44
N LEU A 58 22.07 64.04 -67.38
CA LEU A 58 21.74 62.64 -67.06
C LEU A 58 22.83 61.91 -66.26
N CYS A 59 24.06 62.43 -66.19
CA CYS A 59 25.16 61.80 -65.46
C CYS A 59 25.17 62.04 -63.93
N ASP A 60 24.34 62.95 -63.39
CA ASP A 60 24.33 63.29 -61.95
C ASP A 60 22.97 63.05 -61.25
N LEU A 61 22.12 62.17 -61.77
CA LEU A 61 20.77 61.92 -61.24
C LEU A 61 20.62 60.49 -60.69
N GLY A 62 21.28 60.24 -59.56
CA GLY A 62 21.16 59.01 -58.77
C GLY A 62 19.89 58.91 -57.89
N GLU A 63 19.15 60.01 -57.71
CA GLU A 63 18.01 60.08 -56.77
C GLU A 63 16.69 60.56 -57.41
N MET A 64 16.44 60.22 -58.67
CA MET A 64 15.15 60.52 -59.31
C MET A 64 14.16 59.34 -59.13
N PRO A 65 12.93 59.57 -58.63
CA PRO A 65 11.90 58.54 -58.56
C PRO A 65 11.60 57.97 -59.96
N GLY A 66 11.46 56.65 -60.08
CA GLY A 66 11.38 55.93 -61.37
C GLY A 66 10.32 56.44 -62.36
N ARG A 67 9.25 57.08 -61.87
CA ARG A 67 8.21 57.72 -62.71
C ARG A 67 8.73 58.90 -63.54
N LEU A 68 9.65 59.71 -63.00
CA LEU A 68 10.19 60.89 -63.67
C LEU A 68 11.23 60.52 -64.75
N ARG A 69 11.96 59.42 -64.52
CA ARG A 69 12.91 58.85 -65.49
C ARG A 69 12.16 58.27 -66.71
N GLY A 70 11.03 57.60 -66.49
CA GLY A 70 10.16 57.10 -67.57
C GLY A 70 9.58 58.24 -68.41
N VAL A 71 9.02 59.27 -67.78
CA VAL A 71 8.45 60.44 -68.48
C VAL A 71 9.50 61.16 -69.35
N LEU A 72 10.75 61.28 -68.87
CA LEU A 72 11.83 61.93 -69.62
C LEU A 72 12.34 61.08 -70.81
N LEU A 73 12.36 59.76 -70.68
CA LEU A 73 12.71 58.84 -71.78
C LEU A 73 11.63 58.84 -72.87
N ASP A 74 10.35 58.85 -72.47
CA ASP A 74 9.22 58.87 -73.40
C ASP A 74 9.11 60.21 -74.14
N LEU A 75 9.38 61.34 -73.47
CA LEU A 75 9.48 62.66 -74.10
C LEU A 75 10.63 62.73 -75.11
N GLY A 76 11.77 62.12 -74.79
CA GLY A 76 12.93 62.04 -75.68
C GLY A 76 12.64 61.23 -76.94
N ALA A 77 11.97 60.07 -76.81
CA ALA A 77 11.56 59.24 -77.94
C ALA A 77 10.50 59.93 -78.83
N GLY A 78 9.54 60.61 -78.21
CA GLY A 78 8.52 61.39 -78.93
C GLY A 78 9.11 62.56 -79.73
N LEU A 79 10.05 63.30 -79.13
CA LEU A 79 10.79 64.37 -79.82
C LEU A 79 11.63 63.83 -80.97
N LEU A 80 12.27 62.67 -80.82
CA LEU A 80 13.04 62.03 -81.90
C LEU A 80 12.14 61.63 -83.08
N GLY A 81 10.96 61.05 -82.78
CA GLY A 81 9.97 60.66 -83.80
C GLY A 81 9.41 61.85 -84.58
N VAL A 82 9.09 62.95 -83.88
CA VAL A 82 8.64 64.20 -84.53
C VAL A 82 9.74 64.83 -85.37
N THR A 83 11.00 64.76 -84.92
CA THR A 83 12.16 65.25 -85.68
C THR A 83 12.38 64.45 -86.96
N ILE A 84 12.28 63.11 -86.91
CA ILE A 84 12.41 62.25 -88.09
C ILE A 84 11.26 62.49 -89.08
N ALA A 85 10.02 62.65 -88.59
CA ALA A 85 8.86 62.94 -89.43
C ALA A 85 8.95 64.29 -90.13
N LEU A 86 9.50 65.32 -89.46
CA LEU A 86 9.71 66.65 -90.04
C LEU A 86 10.88 66.69 -91.03
N VAL A 87 11.96 65.96 -90.78
CA VAL A 87 13.12 65.84 -91.70
C VAL A 87 12.76 65.06 -92.97
N MET A 88 11.82 64.11 -92.89
CA MET A 88 11.36 63.31 -94.03
C MET A 88 10.29 64.01 -94.90
N GLN A 89 9.82 65.20 -94.51
CA GLN A 89 8.73 65.91 -95.19
C GLN A 89 9.16 66.60 -96.50
N ASP A 90 10.47 66.71 -96.77
CA ASP A 90 11.02 67.29 -98.02
C ASP A 90 11.14 66.30 -99.19
N ALA A 91 10.84 65.01 -98.99
CA ALA A 91 10.81 64.01 -100.06
C ALA A 91 9.37 63.60 -100.39
N ASN A 92 8.87 64.08 -101.53
CA ASN A 92 7.45 64.15 -101.91
C ASN A 92 6.69 62.82 -102.14
N HIS A 93 7.17 61.68 -101.62
CA HIS A 93 6.46 60.41 -101.64
C HIS A 93 6.86 59.58 -100.41
N LEU A 94 6.12 59.65 -99.28
CA LEU A 94 6.01 58.62 -98.22
C LEU A 94 5.24 59.16 -96.97
N SER A 95 3.97 59.56 -97.14
CA SER A 95 3.11 60.01 -96.03
C SER A 95 2.54 58.86 -95.18
N VAL A 96 2.44 57.66 -95.73
CA VAL A 96 1.85 56.50 -95.05
C VAL A 96 2.87 55.76 -94.18
N LEU A 97 4.13 55.66 -94.62
CA LEU A 97 5.16 54.91 -93.89
C LEU A 97 5.70 55.68 -92.68
N SER A 98 5.67 57.02 -92.72
CA SER A 98 5.98 57.88 -91.57
C SER A 98 4.87 57.86 -90.51
N ALA A 99 3.61 57.78 -90.92
CA ALA A 99 2.49 57.54 -90.02
C ALA A 99 2.50 56.10 -89.44
N ILE A 100 2.88 55.09 -90.25
CA ILE A 100 3.06 53.71 -89.79
C ILE A 100 4.27 53.60 -88.84
N LEU A 101 5.40 54.25 -89.11
CA LEU A 101 6.57 54.25 -88.22
C LEU A 101 6.31 55.04 -86.93
N GLY A 102 5.58 56.17 -86.99
CA GLY A 102 5.13 56.89 -85.81
C GLY A 102 4.14 56.08 -84.97
N GLY A 103 3.20 55.39 -85.62
CA GLY A 103 2.29 54.44 -84.99
C GLY A 103 2.99 53.20 -84.43
N ALA A 104 4.00 52.66 -85.12
CA ALA A 104 4.80 51.52 -84.69
C ALA A 104 5.74 51.88 -83.53
N LEU A 105 6.29 53.10 -83.48
CA LEU A 105 7.02 53.61 -82.31
C LEU A 105 6.09 53.84 -81.11
N TRP A 106 4.86 54.31 -81.36
CA TRP A 106 3.84 54.46 -80.31
C TRP A 106 3.35 53.10 -79.78
N LEU A 107 3.20 52.10 -80.66
CA LEU A 107 2.96 50.69 -80.30
C LEU A 107 4.16 50.04 -79.62
N GLY A 108 5.40 50.37 -79.99
CA GLY A 108 6.62 49.90 -79.34
C GLY A 108 6.80 50.46 -77.92
N LEU A 109 6.40 51.72 -77.69
CA LEU A 109 6.24 52.28 -76.33
C LEU A 109 5.15 51.54 -75.53
N HIS A 110 4.08 51.08 -76.21
CA HIS A 110 3.04 50.26 -75.60
C HIS A 110 3.53 48.83 -75.28
N GLU A 111 4.48 48.26 -76.04
CA GLU A 111 5.16 47.00 -75.71
C GLU A 111 6.09 47.14 -74.50
N GLY A 112 6.82 48.25 -74.36
CA GLY A 112 7.60 48.55 -73.15
C GLY A 112 6.74 48.68 -71.88
N LEU A 113 5.52 49.21 -72.03
CA LEU A 113 4.50 49.23 -70.98
C LEU A 113 3.84 47.86 -70.76
N ALA A 114 3.71 47.01 -71.79
CA ALA A 114 3.21 45.64 -71.68
C ALA A 114 4.22 44.71 -70.99
N VAL A 115 5.52 44.91 -71.21
CA VAL A 115 6.62 44.20 -70.52
C VAL A 115 6.68 44.58 -69.04
N CYS A 116 6.36 45.83 -68.68
CA CYS A 116 6.14 46.23 -67.28
C CYS A 116 4.84 45.67 -66.66
N LEU A 117 3.97 45.07 -67.46
CA LEU A 117 2.67 44.52 -67.05
C LEU A 117 2.60 42.98 -67.08
N ALA A 118 3.67 42.26 -67.45
CA ALA A 118 3.61 40.81 -67.72
C ALA A 118 4.41 39.88 -66.78
N GLU A 119 5.26 40.36 -65.87
CA GLU A 119 5.98 39.48 -64.94
C GLU A 119 5.77 39.86 -63.47
N PRO A 120 5.00 39.07 -62.70
CA PRO A 120 5.12 39.03 -61.25
C PRO A 120 6.22 38.05 -60.85
N LEU A 121 7.10 38.49 -59.95
CA LEU A 121 8.29 37.75 -59.51
C LEU A 121 7.98 36.58 -58.54
N SER A 122 6.70 36.32 -58.21
CA SER A 122 6.30 35.10 -57.49
C SER A 122 4.82 34.70 -57.68
N ALA A 123 4.51 33.41 -57.49
CA ALA A 123 3.15 32.85 -57.63
C ALA A 123 2.14 33.38 -56.59
N LYS A 124 2.61 33.91 -55.46
CA LYS A 124 1.76 34.43 -54.38
C LYS A 124 1.22 35.83 -54.72
N GLU A 125 2.11 36.69 -55.25
CA GLU A 125 1.77 38.03 -55.76
C GLU A 125 0.78 37.97 -56.93
N HIS A 126 0.84 36.91 -57.76
CA HIS A 126 -0.09 36.71 -58.87
C HIS A 126 -1.56 36.59 -58.43
N SER A 127 -1.82 36.10 -57.21
CA SER A 127 -3.18 35.91 -56.69
C SER A 127 -3.79 37.20 -56.15
N GLU A 128 -2.97 38.04 -55.53
CA GLU A 128 -3.38 39.31 -54.90
C GLU A 128 -3.65 40.40 -55.95
N TRP A 129 -2.86 40.45 -57.03
CA TRP A 129 -3.00 41.49 -58.07
C TRP A 129 -4.03 41.16 -59.16
N ARG A 130 -4.51 39.92 -59.23
CA ARG A 130 -5.48 39.42 -60.24
C ARG A 130 -6.78 40.24 -60.38
N PRO A 131 -7.45 40.69 -59.29
CA PRO A 131 -8.67 41.48 -59.40
C PRO A 131 -8.41 42.90 -59.95
N ILE A 132 -7.22 43.46 -59.67
CA ILE A 132 -6.78 44.78 -60.14
C ILE A 132 -6.54 44.73 -61.66
N TYR A 133 -5.82 43.71 -62.15
CA TYR A 133 -5.62 43.52 -63.60
C TYR A 133 -6.94 43.31 -64.35
N ALA A 134 -7.92 42.63 -63.75
CA ALA A 134 -9.23 42.41 -64.36
C ALA A 134 -10.03 43.73 -64.53
N ARG A 135 -10.00 44.63 -63.54
CA ARG A 135 -10.68 45.94 -63.60
C ARG A 135 -10.04 46.90 -64.61
N LEU A 136 -8.73 46.79 -64.84
CA LEU A 136 -7.98 47.66 -65.76
C LEU A 136 -8.05 47.23 -67.23
N ARG A 137 -8.58 46.04 -67.52
CA ARG A 137 -8.61 45.47 -68.87
C ARG A 137 -9.53 46.25 -69.82
N GLY A 138 -10.72 46.64 -69.38
CA GLY A 138 -11.71 47.35 -70.20
C GLY A 138 -11.24 48.72 -70.72
N PRO A 139 -10.79 49.64 -69.84
CA PRO A 139 -10.31 50.96 -70.25
C PRO A 139 -9.08 50.92 -71.16
N ARG A 140 -8.17 49.96 -70.94
CA ARG A 140 -6.95 49.77 -71.76
C ARG A 140 -7.26 49.26 -73.16
N VAL A 141 -8.19 48.32 -73.29
CA VAL A 141 -8.68 47.86 -74.61
C VAL A 141 -9.39 49.00 -75.35
N GLY A 142 -10.16 49.83 -74.65
CA GLY A 142 -10.79 51.02 -75.24
C GLY A 142 -9.79 52.06 -75.77
N LEU A 143 -8.71 52.34 -75.03
CA LEU A 143 -7.63 53.23 -75.46
C LEU A 143 -6.86 52.69 -76.67
N ALA A 144 -6.57 51.38 -76.69
CA ALA A 144 -5.90 50.75 -77.82
C ALA A 144 -6.75 50.81 -79.10
N LEU A 145 -8.06 50.52 -78.99
CA LEU A 145 -9.00 50.64 -80.12
C LEU A 145 -9.15 52.09 -80.61
N ALA A 146 -9.26 53.05 -79.69
CA ALA A 146 -9.38 54.47 -80.03
C ALA A 146 -8.11 55.01 -80.73
N ALA A 147 -6.92 54.54 -80.33
CA ALA A 147 -5.68 54.86 -81.01
C ALA A 147 -5.61 54.26 -82.42
N LEU A 148 -6.11 53.04 -82.61
CA LEU A 148 -6.19 52.38 -83.91
C LEU A 148 -7.12 53.14 -84.88
N VAL A 149 -8.28 53.59 -84.39
CA VAL A 149 -9.19 54.47 -85.15
C VAL A 149 -8.52 55.80 -85.47
N LEU A 150 -7.73 56.36 -84.55
CA LEU A 150 -7.02 57.62 -84.78
C LEU A 150 -5.99 57.51 -85.91
N VAL A 151 -5.29 56.37 -86.01
CA VAL A 151 -4.30 56.09 -87.07
C VAL A 151 -4.99 56.03 -88.44
N GLU A 152 -6.14 55.37 -88.55
CA GLU A 152 -6.90 55.34 -89.82
C GLU A 152 -7.49 56.71 -90.18
N VAL A 153 -8.02 57.44 -89.19
CA VAL A 153 -8.58 58.78 -89.40
C VAL A 153 -7.48 59.78 -89.79
N ALA A 154 -6.27 59.65 -89.23
CA ALA A 154 -5.11 60.45 -89.60
C ALA A 154 -4.69 60.26 -91.06
N ALA A 155 -4.83 59.04 -91.59
CA ALA A 155 -4.51 58.73 -92.98
C ALA A 155 -5.50 59.38 -93.97
N LEU A 156 -6.76 59.59 -93.56
CA LEU A 156 -7.80 60.16 -94.41
C LEU A 156 -7.91 61.69 -94.30
N LYS A 157 -7.86 62.25 -93.09
CA LYS A 157 -7.96 63.71 -92.83
C LYS A 157 -7.12 64.10 -91.61
N PRO A 158 -5.89 64.62 -91.80
CA PRO A 158 -4.95 64.89 -90.70
C PRO A 158 -5.45 65.87 -89.63
N TRP A 159 -6.30 66.84 -90.00
CA TRP A 159 -6.83 67.83 -89.05
C TRP A 159 -7.85 67.25 -88.06
N LEU A 160 -8.50 66.11 -88.37
CA LEU A 160 -9.48 65.48 -87.49
C LEU A 160 -8.82 64.88 -86.23
N VAL A 161 -7.54 64.51 -86.33
CA VAL A 161 -6.71 64.03 -85.22
C VAL A 161 -6.61 65.09 -84.11
N LEU A 162 -6.49 66.36 -84.49
CA LEU A 162 -6.45 67.48 -83.55
C LEU A 162 -7.77 67.66 -82.79
N ALA A 163 -8.91 67.29 -83.39
CA ALA A 163 -10.21 67.33 -82.76
C ALA A 163 -10.47 66.14 -81.82
N LEU A 164 -9.84 64.98 -82.06
CA LEU A 164 -10.02 63.76 -81.27
C LEU A 164 -8.99 63.59 -80.14
N LEU A 165 -7.87 64.31 -80.19
CA LEU A 165 -6.83 64.34 -79.14
C LEU A 165 -7.36 64.66 -77.72
N PRO A 166 -8.26 65.64 -77.52
CA PRO A 166 -8.84 65.90 -76.20
C PRO A 166 -9.65 64.72 -75.66
N LEU A 167 -10.36 63.99 -76.54
CA LEU A 167 -11.16 62.84 -76.15
C LEU A 167 -10.25 61.68 -75.69
N LEU A 168 -9.18 61.40 -76.44
CA LEU A 168 -8.16 60.42 -76.02
C LEU A 168 -7.47 60.81 -74.71
N TRP A 169 -7.15 62.09 -74.55
CA TRP A 169 -6.54 62.61 -73.33
C TRP A 169 -7.46 62.43 -72.11
N THR A 170 -8.75 62.74 -72.24
CA THR A 170 -9.72 62.49 -71.16
C THR A 170 -9.82 61.02 -70.83
N THR A 171 -9.84 60.13 -71.84
CA THR A 171 -9.92 58.68 -71.63
C THR A 171 -8.68 58.15 -70.90
N HIS A 172 -7.50 58.65 -71.25
CA HIS A 172 -6.23 58.34 -70.58
C HIS A 172 -6.22 58.84 -69.12
N LEU A 173 -6.70 60.06 -68.86
CA LEU A 173 -6.77 60.61 -67.50
C LEU A 173 -7.70 59.78 -66.59
N THR A 174 -8.86 59.35 -67.11
CA THR A 174 -9.81 58.53 -66.36
C THR A 174 -9.23 57.16 -66.05
N ALA A 175 -8.51 56.55 -67.00
CA ALA A 175 -7.81 55.29 -66.78
C ALA A 175 -6.71 55.44 -65.72
N TYR A 176 -5.91 56.50 -65.80
CA TYR A 176 -4.84 56.79 -64.83
C TYR A 176 -5.38 57.00 -63.41
N ASN A 177 -6.43 57.81 -63.26
CA ASN A 177 -7.03 58.09 -61.94
C ASN A 177 -7.64 56.84 -61.30
N THR A 178 -8.22 55.94 -62.11
CA THR A 178 -8.79 54.68 -61.61
C THR A 178 -7.69 53.73 -61.09
N VAL A 179 -6.55 53.65 -61.78
CA VAL A 179 -5.38 52.88 -61.32
C VAL A 179 -4.84 53.46 -60.02
N HIS A 180 -4.67 54.79 -59.96
CA HIS A 180 -4.04 55.42 -58.82
C HIS A 180 -4.88 55.27 -57.53
N ARG A 181 -6.20 55.40 -57.63
CA ARG A 181 -7.11 55.24 -56.49
C ARG A 181 -7.09 53.82 -55.93
N THR A 182 -7.15 52.82 -56.81
CA THR A 182 -7.11 51.40 -56.41
C THR A 182 -5.78 51.05 -55.72
N TYR A 183 -4.67 51.63 -56.15
CA TYR A 183 -3.36 51.41 -55.53
C TYR A 183 -3.26 52.01 -54.12
N VAL A 184 -3.84 53.19 -53.89
CA VAL A 184 -3.81 53.85 -52.57
C VAL A 184 -4.65 53.08 -51.55
N GLU A 185 -5.85 52.65 -51.93
CA GLU A 185 -6.75 51.89 -51.05
C GLU A 185 -6.11 50.56 -50.58
N GLU A 186 -5.39 49.85 -51.45
CA GLU A 186 -4.75 48.57 -51.09
C GLU A 186 -3.51 48.76 -50.20
N VAL A 187 -2.74 49.83 -50.41
CA VAL A 187 -1.55 50.14 -49.58
C VAL A 187 -1.96 50.52 -48.15
N GLU A 188 -3.09 51.23 -47.98
CA GLU A 188 -3.64 51.52 -46.66
C GLU A 188 -4.10 50.24 -45.95
N HIS A 189 -4.76 49.32 -46.66
CA HIS A 189 -5.19 48.05 -46.09
C HIS A 189 -4.03 47.17 -45.59
N VAL A 190 -2.94 47.08 -46.37
CA VAL A 190 -1.73 46.34 -45.97
C VAL A 190 -1.04 46.99 -44.76
N ARG A 191 -1.07 48.32 -44.66
CA ARG A 191 -0.47 49.04 -43.53
C ARG A 191 -1.23 48.77 -42.23
N GLU A 192 -2.56 48.75 -42.26
CA GLU A 192 -3.37 48.41 -41.08
C GLU A 192 -3.12 46.98 -40.59
N GLN A 193 -2.98 46.01 -41.49
CA GLN A 193 -2.66 44.62 -41.12
C GLN A 193 -1.27 44.45 -40.47
N LEU A 194 -0.31 45.29 -40.85
CA LEU A 194 1.04 45.26 -40.29
C LEU A 194 1.07 45.81 -38.86
N ASP A 195 0.34 46.89 -38.59
CA ASP A 195 0.22 47.47 -37.25
C ASP A 195 -0.48 46.50 -36.28
N ASP A 196 -1.53 45.81 -36.73
CA ASP A 196 -2.25 44.81 -35.93
C ASP A 196 -1.35 43.61 -35.59
N SER A 197 -0.53 43.16 -36.54
CA SER A 197 0.43 42.06 -36.34
C SER A 197 1.55 42.43 -35.36
N GLN A 198 2.07 43.66 -35.42
CA GLN A 198 3.06 44.14 -34.44
C GLN A 198 2.48 44.19 -33.03
N GLN A 199 1.25 44.69 -32.88
CA GLN A 199 0.59 44.77 -31.58
C GLN A 199 0.33 43.38 -30.96
N GLN A 200 0.06 42.36 -31.78
CA GLN A 200 -0.06 40.97 -31.32
C GLN A 200 1.27 40.40 -30.83
N LEU A 201 2.39 40.73 -31.51
CA LEU A 201 3.72 40.26 -31.15
C LEU A 201 4.16 40.81 -29.79
N ASP A 202 3.97 42.11 -29.54
CA ASP A 202 4.33 42.74 -28.26
C ASP A 202 3.52 42.16 -27.09
N ARG A 203 2.23 41.87 -27.31
CA ARG A 203 1.39 41.18 -26.31
C ARG A 203 1.82 39.73 -26.07
N ALA A 204 2.40 39.06 -27.06
CA ALA A 204 2.95 37.72 -26.90
C ALA A 204 4.29 37.75 -26.14
N LEU A 205 5.16 38.73 -26.44
CA LEU A 205 6.43 38.93 -25.77
C LEU A 205 6.24 39.25 -24.29
N GLY A 206 5.34 40.19 -23.97
CA GLY A 206 5.03 40.55 -22.58
C GLY A 206 4.38 39.40 -21.78
N ARG A 207 3.65 38.49 -22.45
CA ARG A 207 3.18 37.24 -21.82
C ARG A 207 4.34 36.30 -21.54
N ALA A 208 5.22 36.06 -22.51
CA ALA A 208 6.36 35.18 -22.37
C ALA A 208 7.35 35.64 -21.29
N GLU A 209 7.57 36.95 -21.15
CA GLU A 209 8.43 37.53 -20.10
C GLU A 209 7.86 37.31 -18.69
N ARG A 210 6.53 37.45 -18.52
CA ARG A 210 5.86 37.15 -17.25
C ARG A 210 5.97 35.66 -16.91
N THR A 211 5.70 34.77 -17.88
CA THR A 211 5.86 33.32 -17.67
C THR A 211 7.31 32.96 -17.34
N HIS A 212 8.29 33.62 -17.96
CA HIS A 212 9.71 33.40 -17.67
C HIS A 212 10.12 33.86 -16.26
N GLN A 213 9.56 34.96 -15.77
CA GLN A 213 9.77 35.41 -14.39
C GLN A 213 9.12 34.48 -13.36
N GLU A 214 7.91 33.98 -13.63
CA GLU A 214 7.25 32.98 -12.79
C GLU A 214 8.04 31.65 -12.75
N LEU A 215 8.62 31.22 -13.87
CA LEU A 215 9.44 30.01 -13.95
C LEU A 215 10.80 30.12 -13.23
N LYS A 216 11.38 31.32 -13.11
CA LYS A 216 12.63 31.54 -12.35
C LYS A 216 12.44 31.38 -10.84
N LEU A 217 11.26 31.74 -10.32
CA LEU A 217 10.90 31.48 -8.92
C LEU A 217 10.76 29.97 -8.62
N SER A 218 10.40 29.16 -9.63
CA SER A 218 10.24 27.70 -9.51
C SER A 218 11.55 26.89 -9.44
N GLN A 219 12.68 27.41 -9.94
CA GLN A 219 13.94 26.64 -9.96
C GLN A 219 14.54 26.40 -8.57
N ASP A 220 14.38 27.32 -7.62
CA ASP A 220 14.87 27.13 -6.25
C ASP A 220 13.96 26.21 -5.43
N GLU A 221 12.65 26.28 -5.65
CA GLU A 221 11.67 25.35 -5.07
C GLU A 221 11.94 23.91 -5.55
N ARG A 222 12.42 23.73 -6.79
CA ARG A 222 12.85 22.42 -7.30
C ARG A 222 14.03 21.81 -6.55
N ILE A 223 14.96 22.63 -6.03
CA ILE A 223 16.08 22.11 -5.23
C ILE A 223 15.53 21.44 -3.97
N LEU A 224 14.56 22.05 -3.29
CA LEU A 224 13.91 21.47 -2.11
C LEU A 224 13.01 20.28 -2.45
N LEU A 225 12.24 20.35 -3.54
CA LEU A 225 11.34 19.29 -3.98
C LEU A 225 12.06 18.05 -4.53
N GLU A 226 13.28 18.19 -5.07
CA GLU A 226 14.05 17.05 -5.58
C GLU A 226 15.14 16.57 -4.61
N GLU A 227 15.88 17.45 -3.94
CA GLU A 227 17.04 17.08 -3.10
C GLU A 227 16.58 16.56 -1.73
N TYR A 228 15.52 17.12 -1.14
CA TYR A 228 15.04 16.71 0.18
C TYR A 228 14.47 15.28 0.17
N PRO A 229 13.52 14.89 -0.72
CA PRO A 229 13.03 13.51 -0.76
C PRO A 229 14.11 12.50 -1.18
N LYS A 230 15.02 12.87 -2.10
CA LYS A 230 16.15 12.02 -2.50
C LYS A 230 17.11 11.74 -1.34
N ALA A 231 17.37 12.74 -0.48
CA ALA A 231 18.26 12.60 0.67
C ALA A 231 17.63 11.76 1.81
N LEU A 232 16.30 11.83 1.97
CA LEU A 232 15.57 11.05 2.96
C LEU A 232 15.45 9.56 2.60
N GLY A 233 15.24 9.24 1.31
CA GLY A 233 14.94 7.89 0.85
C GLY A 233 13.49 7.46 1.11
N SER A 234 13.15 6.20 0.86
CA SER A 234 11.76 5.70 0.89
C SER A 234 11.15 5.53 2.29
N THR A 235 11.98 5.27 3.30
CA THR A 235 11.58 5.13 4.71
C THR A 235 12.63 5.77 5.62
N PRO A 236 12.63 7.11 5.75
CA PRO A 236 13.65 7.81 6.52
C PRO A 236 13.52 7.53 8.02
N SER A 237 14.64 7.21 8.69
CA SER A 237 14.71 7.18 10.15
C SER A 237 14.63 8.59 10.72
N LEU A 238 14.16 8.73 11.97
CA LEU A 238 14.10 10.03 12.66
C LEU A 238 15.44 10.77 12.60
N GLU A 239 16.55 10.07 12.90
CA GLU A 239 17.91 10.60 12.85
C GLU A 239 18.28 11.12 11.45
N ARG A 240 17.94 10.36 10.39
CA ARG A 240 18.23 10.78 9.01
C ARG A 240 17.42 12.01 8.61
N VAL A 241 16.16 12.12 9.02
CA VAL A 241 15.35 13.33 8.76
C VAL A 241 15.99 14.55 9.42
N ILE A 242 16.41 14.40 10.68
CA ILE A 242 17.06 15.46 11.45
C ILE A 242 18.36 15.90 10.77
N ASP A 243 19.25 14.97 10.44
CA ASP A 243 20.55 15.25 9.84
C ASP A 243 20.43 15.97 8.48
N VAL A 244 19.54 15.49 7.61
CA VAL A 244 19.29 16.10 6.30
C VAL A 244 18.72 17.51 6.45
N THR A 245 17.77 17.69 7.37
CA THR A 245 17.13 18.99 7.63
C THR A 245 18.14 19.99 8.15
N VAL A 246 18.96 19.63 9.15
CA VAL A 246 20.01 20.50 9.71
C VAL A 246 21.06 20.83 8.64
N GLY A 247 21.49 19.83 7.85
CA GLY A 247 22.49 20.01 6.79
C GLY A 247 22.04 20.94 5.66
N LEU A 248 20.80 20.78 5.16
CA LEU A 248 20.25 21.67 4.12
C LEU A 248 19.98 23.07 4.66
N SER A 249 19.49 23.19 5.90
CA SER A 249 19.23 24.48 6.55
C SER A 249 20.51 25.30 6.67
N ARG A 250 21.63 24.66 7.02
CA ARG A 250 22.95 25.29 7.02
C ARG A 250 23.34 25.82 5.64
N ARG A 251 23.16 25.01 4.59
CA ARG A 251 23.52 25.37 3.20
C ARG A 251 22.68 26.52 2.66
N ILE A 252 21.36 26.47 2.88
CA ILE A 252 20.40 27.49 2.39
C ILE A 252 20.56 28.80 3.16
N GLY A 253 20.57 28.73 4.50
CA GLY A 253 20.66 29.91 5.36
C GLY A 253 22.07 30.47 5.53
N ARG A 254 23.09 29.78 4.99
CA ARG A 254 24.52 30.08 5.23
C ARG A 254 24.79 30.36 6.71
N ALA A 255 24.12 29.60 7.57
CA ALA A 255 24.15 29.78 9.00
C ALA A 255 25.41 29.16 9.57
N GLU A 256 26.02 29.84 10.54
CA GLU A 256 27.17 29.34 11.28
C GLU A 256 26.71 28.31 12.31
N HIS A 257 25.53 28.54 12.87
CA HIS A 257 24.90 27.70 13.87
C HIS A 257 23.48 27.31 13.45
N VAL A 258 23.18 26.01 13.53
CA VAL A 258 21.84 25.47 13.30
C VAL A 258 21.50 24.53 14.46
N VAL A 259 20.33 24.70 15.06
CA VAL A 259 19.87 23.88 16.18
C VAL A 259 18.42 23.48 15.95
N LEU A 260 18.13 22.19 16.13
CA LEU A 260 16.78 21.67 16.13
C LEU A 260 16.32 21.47 17.57
N PHE A 261 15.24 22.16 17.94
CA PHE A 261 14.55 21.98 19.21
C PHE A 261 13.34 21.08 19.00
N SER A 262 13.17 20.10 19.87
CA SER A 262 11.99 19.23 19.95
C SER A 262 11.31 19.45 21.29
N LEU A 263 9.98 19.34 21.32
CA LEU A 263 9.25 19.30 22.58
C LEU A 263 9.52 17.96 23.28
N ASP A 264 9.93 18.02 24.54
CA ASP A 264 10.04 16.86 25.43
C ASP A 264 9.50 17.26 26.81
N GLU A 265 8.54 16.49 27.33
CA GLU A 265 7.83 16.76 28.61
C GLU A 265 7.33 18.21 28.82
N GLY A 266 7.03 18.93 27.73
CA GLY A 266 6.52 20.31 27.77
C GLY A 266 7.59 21.41 27.65
N GLU A 267 8.87 21.06 27.67
CA GLU A 267 9.99 21.99 27.42
C GLU A 267 10.65 21.76 26.05
N LEU A 268 11.14 22.83 25.43
CA LEU A 268 11.84 22.74 24.15
C LEU A 268 13.31 22.38 24.38
N MET A 269 13.69 21.18 23.97
CA MET A 269 15.02 20.63 24.18
C MET A 269 15.78 20.52 22.86
N PRO A 270 17.05 20.93 22.79
CA PRO A 270 17.83 20.79 21.58
C PRO A 270 18.16 19.29 21.33
N VAL A 271 17.63 18.74 20.23
CA VAL A 271 17.80 17.32 19.86
C VAL A 271 18.93 17.11 18.86
N ALA A 272 19.23 18.12 18.04
CA ALA A 272 20.38 18.11 17.13
C ALA A 272 20.96 19.51 16.92
N HIS A 273 22.24 19.57 16.59
CA HIS A 273 22.95 20.83 16.39
C HIS A 273 24.04 20.70 15.33
N HIS A 274 24.40 21.84 14.76
CA HIS A 274 25.52 21.98 13.85
C HIS A 274 26.20 23.35 14.08
N GLY A 275 27.52 23.36 14.24
CA GLY A 275 28.31 24.56 14.56
C GLY A 275 29.01 24.47 15.92
N GLY A 276 29.68 25.56 16.34
CA GLY A 276 30.54 25.60 17.54
C GLY A 276 29.83 25.53 18.90
N HIS A 277 28.51 25.40 18.95
CA HIS A 277 27.70 25.53 20.19
C HIS A 277 27.41 24.21 20.92
N ARG A 278 28.17 23.15 20.68
CA ARG A 278 27.95 21.83 21.29
C ARG A 278 27.86 21.87 22.82
N ASN A 279 28.78 22.59 23.46
CA ASN A 279 28.82 22.71 24.93
C ASN A 279 27.60 23.47 25.50
N LEU A 280 27.11 24.50 24.79
CA LEU A 280 25.91 25.26 25.19
C LEU A 280 24.63 24.44 25.01
N VAL A 281 24.58 23.57 24.00
CA VAL A 281 23.47 22.63 23.77
C VAL A 281 23.41 21.56 24.86
N GLU A 282 24.56 21.05 25.29
CA GLU A 282 24.65 20.11 26.41
C GLU A 282 24.32 20.78 27.76
N GLU A 283 24.74 22.04 27.98
CA GLU A 283 24.34 22.84 29.15
C GLU A 283 22.83 23.18 29.16
N ALA A 284 22.23 23.47 27.99
CA ALA A 284 20.80 23.75 27.86
C ALA A 284 19.95 22.56 28.33
N ARG A 285 20.38 21.33 28.01
CA ARG A 285 19.70 20.10 28.45
C ARG A 285 19.70 19.90 29.96
N LEU A 286 20.60 20.56 30.69
CA LEU A 286 20.80 20.37 32.12
C LEU A 286 20.37 21.59 32.97
N GLY A 287 20.08 22.74 32.35
CA GLY A 287 19.99 24.04 33.05
C GLY A 287 18.80 24.94 32.74
N GLY A 288 17.81 24.51 31.94
CA GLY A 288 16.54 25.24 31.74
C GLY A 288 16.65 26.62 31.06
N LYS A 289 17.77 26.92 30.41
CA LYS A 289 17.97 28.16 29.64
C LYS A 289 17.15 28.10 28.34
N ARG A 290 16.46 29.19 28.00
CA ARG A 290 15.52 29.28 26.87
C ARG A 290 16.01 30.26 25.82
N GLU A 291 15.65 30.02 24.56
CA GLU A 291 15.87 30.99 23.48
C GLU A 291 14.52 31.68 23.15
N PRO A 292 14.33 32.96 23.49
CA PRO A 292 13.02 33.62 23.38
C PRO A 292 12.46 33.65 21.96
N VAL A 293 13.32 33.76 20.95
CA VAL A 293 12.92 33.73 19.53
C VAL A 293 12.35 32.36 19.14
N VAL A 294 12.84 31.28 19.74
CA VAL A 294 12.36 29.91 19.52
C VAL A 294 11.00 29.72 20.17
N GLU A 295 10.81 30.20 21.41
CA GLU A 295 9.51 30.15 22.09
C GLU A 295 8.45 30.98 21.36
N GLN A 296 8.83 32.18 20.90
CA GLN A 296 7.94 33.07 20.17
C GLN A 296 7.53 32.47 18.81
N ALA A 297 8.47 31.87 18.07
CA ALA A 297 8.15 31.20 16.81
C ALA A 297 7.18 30.04 16.99
N ARG A 298 7.33 29.26 18.06
CA ARG A 298 6.38 28.18 18.42
C ARG A 298 5.01 28.73 18.80
N ALA A 299 4.96 29.75 19.68
CA ALA A 299 3.71 30.31 20.17
C ALA A 299 2.88 30.98 19.07
N GLU A 300 3.55 31.67 18.13
CA GLU A 300 2.88 32.38 17.04
C GLU A 300 2.65 31.52 15.79
N GLY A 301 3.27 30.34 15.69
CA GLY A 301 3.11 29.43 14.54
C GLY A 301 3.66 29.98 13.22
N ARG A 302 4.51 31.02 13.26
CA ARG A 302 5.18 31.64 12.11
C ARG A 302 6.65 31.86 12.40
N TRP A 303 7.49 31.93 11.37
CA TRP A 303 8.92 32.17 11.58
C TRP A 303 9.16 33.56 12.17
N GLN A 304 10.15 33.65 13.06
CA GLN A 304 10.57 34.89 13.71
C GLN A 304 12.02 35.17 13.36
N THR A 305 12.35 36.45 13.21
CA THR A 305 13.73 36.91 13.04
C THR A 305 14.05 37.95 14.10
N ALA A 306 15.30 38.00 14.55
CA ALA A 306 15.78 39.03 15.45
C ALA A 306 17.22 39.45 15.10
N LEU A 307 17.50 40.75 15.27
CA LEU A 307 18.82 41.36 15.15
C LEU A 307 19.25 41.90 16.54
N LEU A 308 20.52 41.75 16.87
CA LEU A 308 21.10 41.78 18.23
C LEU A 308 20.78 42.93 19.23
N GLN A 309 21.02 42.57 20.51
CA GLN A 309 21.31 43.33 21.74
C GLN A 309 20.24 43.59 22.83
N LYS A 310 18.96 43.17 22.72
CA LYS A 310 17.95 43.53 23.75
C LYS A 310 17.15 42.40 24.40
N VAL A 311 17.65 41.16 24.42
CA VAL A 311 16.95 40.07 25.12
C VAL A 311 17.87 39.42 26.15
N PRO A 312 17.72 39.71 27.45
CA PRO A 312 18.43 39.01 28.52
C PRO A 312 18.07 37.51 28.53
N GLY A 313 19.04 36.63 28.77
CA GLY A 313 18.79 35.20 28.97
C GLY A 313 18.84 34.30 27.72
N ARG A 314 19.36 34.79 26.58
CA ARG A 314 19.55 33.99 25.36
C ARG A 314 20.51 32.82 25.55
N LEU A 315 20.27 31.75 24.80
CA LEU A 315 21.09 30.53 24.84
C LEU A 315 22.33 30.66 23.95
N PHE A 316 22.22 31.40 22.84
CA PHE A 316 23.32 31.61 21.89
C PHE A 316 23.65 33.10 21.76
N PRO A 317 24.55 33.62 22.62
CA PRO A 317 24.85 35.06 22.66
C PRO A 317 25.74 35.53 21.49
N GLU A 318 26.44 34.61 20.82
CA GLU A 318 27.35 34.90 19.70
C GLU A 318 26.59 35.11 18.37
N ASP A 319 25.35 34.62 18.27
CA ASP A 319 24.52 34.75 17.08
C ASP A 319 23.94 36.17 16.96
N GLU A 320 24.46 36.94 16.01
CA GLU A 320 24.06 38.33 15.84
C GLU A 320 22.71 38.52 15.13
N VAL A 321 22.46 37.66 14.14
CA VAL A 321 21.21 37.59 13.37
C VAL A 321 20.65 36.18 13.52
N VAL A 322 19.39 36.08 13.95
CA VAL A 322 18.73 34.79 14.15
C VAL A 322 17.42 34.67 13.42
N ALA A 323 17.09 33.44 13.07
CA ALA A 323 15.79 33.05 12.56
C ALA A 323 15.34 31.74 13.21
N ALA A 324 14.09 31.69 13.66
CA ALA A 324 13.46 30.48 14.18
C ALA A 324 12.23 30.13 13.35
N PHE A 325 12.11 28.87 12.95
CA PHE A 325 11.05 28.35 12.09
C PHE A 325 10.29 27.25 12.82
N PRO A 326 8.98 27.40 13.06
CA PRO A 326 8.19 26.36 13.70
C PRO A 326 7.96 25.18 12.76
N MET A 327 8.00 23.97 13.32
CA MET A 327 7.86 22.69 12.63
C MET A 327 6.88 21.79 13.40
N GLY A 328 5.66 22.27 13.59
CA GLY A 328 4.68 21.64 14.49
C GLY A 328 5.05 21.88 15.95
N GLU A 329 5.41 20.82 16.68
CA GLU A 329 5.90 20.93 18.06
C GLU A 329 7.40 21.26 18.15
N ASP A 330 8.13 21.06 17.06
CA ASP A 330 9.56 21.31 16.97
C ASP A 330 9.84 22.74 16.45
N VAL A 331 11.07 23.23 16.64
CA VAL A 331 11.50 24.53 16.12
C VAL A 331 12.92 24.42 15.59
N LEU A 332 13.12 24.87 14.35
CA LEU A 332 14.43 24.98 13.73
C LEU A 332 15.00 26.38 13.97
N TYR A 333 16.15 26.47 14.60
CA TYR A 333 16.88 27.69 14.89
C TYR A 333 18.11 27.82 14.00
N LEU A 334 18.33 29.02 13.46
CA LEU A 334 19.52 29.38 12.69
C LEU A 334 20.11 30.69 13.21
N GLY A 335 21.43 30.71 13.37
CA GLY A 335 22.20 31.87 13.80
C GLY A 335 23.40 32.16 12.89
N ARG A 336 23.69 33.45 12.68
CA ARG A 336 24.87 33.92 11.93
C ARG A 336 25.35 35.30 12.38
N ALA A 337 26.66 35.53 12.22
CA ALA A 337 27.33 36.67 12.84
C ALA A 337 27.04 38.06 12.27
N ARG A 338 26.68 38.32 11.00
CA ARG A 338 26.49 39.74 10.56
C ARG A 338 25.50 39.99 9.43
N GLN A 339 25.05 38.96 8.72
CA GLN A 339 24.25 39.14 7.51
C GLN A 339 22.76 38.96 7.80
N GLU A 340 21.90 39.90 7.44
CA GLU A 340 20.44 39.73 7.53
C GLU A 340 19.93 38.67 6.56
N PHE A 341 19.03 37.79 7.02
CA PHE A 341 18.38 36.81 6.14
C PHE A 341 17.56 37.54 5.08
N SER A 342 17.89 37.29 3.82
CA SER A 342 17.08 37.79 2.71
C SER A 342 15.70 37.15 2.75
N GLU A 343 14.69 37.86 2.23
CA GLU A 343 13.32 37.33 2.16
C GLU A 343 13.26 36.00 1.38
N ARG A 344 14.14 35.82 0.39
CA ARG A 344 14.31 34.56 -0.36
C ARG A 344 14.83 33.42 0.53
N GLU A 345 15.86 33.65 1.33
CA GLU A 345 16.38 32.65 2.27
C GLU A 345 15.32 32.25 3.30
N LEU A 346 14.59 33.22 3.86
CA LEU A 346 13.53 32.97 4.84
C LEU A 346 12.39 32.12 4.26
N ARG A 347 11.94 32.42 3.03
CA ARG A 347 10.89 31.63 2.36
C ARG A 347 11.33 30.19 2.08
N LEU A 348 12.56 29.99 1.62
CA LEU A 348 13.10 28.64 1.37
C LEU A 348 13.30 27.84 2.66
N LEU A 349 13.78 28.48 3.73
CA LEU A 349 13.94 27.85 5.04
C LEU A 349 12.59 27.51 5.67
N ALA A 350 11.58 28.37 5.54
CA ALA A 350 10.22 28.08 5.98
C ALA A 350 9.61 26.90 5.21
N LEU A 351 9.84 26.82 3.89
CA LEU A 351 9.40 25.70 3.06
C LEU A 351 10.09 24.40 3.48
N LEU A 352 11.40 24.42 3.71
CA LEU A 352 12.15 23.27 4.22
C LEU A 352 11.65 22.84 5.59
N ALA A 353 11.44 23.79 6.51
CA ALA A 353 10.92 23.54 7.85
C ALA A 353 9.53 22.88 7.81
N GLY A 354 8.64 23.32 6.92
CA GLY A 354 7.34 22.69 6.71
C GLY A 354 7.43 21.24 6.21
N HIS A 355 8.30 20.96 5.23
CA HIS A 355 8.53 19.58 4.76
C HIS A 355 9.18 18.71 5.83
N ALA A 356 10.10 19.27 6.60
CA ALA A 356 10.76 18.59 7.70
C ALA A 356 9.82 18.25 8.84
N ALA A 357 8.90 19.15 9.19
CA ALA A 357 7.85 18.88 10.17
C ALA A 357 7.05 17.62 9.82
N LEU A 358 6.57 17.53 8.57
CA LEU A 358 5.82 16.38 8.07
C LEU A 358 6.66 15.09 8.07
N ALA A 359 7.92 15.18 7.66
CA ALA A 359 8.83 14.04 7.64
C ALA A 359 9.18 13.54 9.05
N LEU A 360 9.39 14.45 10.01
CA LEU A 360 9.67 14.15 11.41
C LEU A 360 8.45 13.52 12.08
N GLU A 361 7.25 14.06 11.87
CA GLU A 361 6.00 13.49 12.38
C GLU A 361 5.77 12.08 11.85
N SER A 362 5.94 11.87 10.54
CA SER A 362 5.84 10.57 9.90
C SER A 362 6.85 9.56 10.47
N ALA A 363 8.11 9.97 10.62
CA ALA A 363 9.16 9.12 11.18
C ALA A 363 8.90 8.77 12.67
N ARG A 364 8.40 9.71 13.47
CA ARG A 364 7.99 9.47 14.87
C ARG A 364 6.84 8.49 14.95
N ARG A 365 5.80 8.69 14.13
CA ARG A 365 4.62 7.81 14.08
C ARG A 365 5.00 6.38 13.68
N TYR A 366 5.82 6.24 12.64
CA TYR A 366 6.32 4.93 12.20
C TYR A 366 7.13 4.22 13.29
N ARG A 367 8.00 4.94 14.02
CA ARG A 367 8.77 4.39 15.14
C ARG A 367 7.85 3.92 16.29
N ALA A 368 6.87 4.74 16.67
CA ALA A 368 5.90 4.40 17.71
C ALA A 368 5.07 3.16 17.34
N GLU A 369 4.58 3.09 16.09
CA GLU A 369 3.82 1.95 15.58
C GLU A 369 4.67 0.67 15.55
N LYS A 370 5.92 0.76 15.09
CA LYS A 370 6.85 -0.39 15.11
C LYS A 370 7.10 -0.90 16.53
N GLN A 371 7.34 0.00 17.48
CA GLN A 371 7.57 -0.36 18.88
C GLN A 371 6.32 -0.99 19.51
N ALA A 372 5.12 -0.47 19.21
CA ALA A 372 3.86 -1.05 19.66
C ALA A 372 3.65 -2.45 19.07
N LEU A 373 3.93 -2.65 17.77
CA LEU A 373 3.86 -3.96 17.13
C LEU A 373 4.81 -4.98 17.76
N GLU A 374 6.04 -4.57 18.10
CA GLU A 374 7.02 -5.44 18.78
C GLU A 374 6.53 -5.82 20.18
N GLN A 375 5.96 -4.89 20.95
CA GLN A 375 5.34 -5.17 22.25
C GLN A 375 4.15 -6.12 22.12
N HIS A 376 3.26 -5.90 21.15
CA HIS A 376 2.13 -6.80 20.87
C HIS A 376 2.61 -8.19 20.47
N ALA A 377 3.67 -8.30 19.65
CA ALA A 377 4.24 -9.58 19.26
C ALA A 377 4.89 -10.32 20.45
N GLN A 378 5.51 -9.61 21.39
CA GLN A 378 6.00 -10.20 22.64
C GLN A 378 4.84 -10.68 23.52
N ALA A 379 3.79 -9.87 23.71
CA ALA A 379 2.61 -10.24 24.48
C ALA A 379 1.89 -11.46 23.87
N ASN A 380 1.73 -11.50 22.54
CA ASN A 380 1.12 -12.63 21.85
C ASN A 380 1.95 -13.91 22.00
N ARG A 381 3.28 -13.85 21.90
CA ARG A 381 4.14 -15.02 22.16
C ARG A 381 3.99 -15.53 23.58
N ALA A 382 3.90 -14.63 24.57
CA ALA A 382 3.65 -15.01 25.95
C ALA A 382 2.28 -15.70 26.10
N LEU A 383 1.23 -15.15 25.48
CA LEU A 383 -0.12 -15.74 25.47
C LEU A 383 -0.15 -17.12 24.81
N SER A 384 0.50 -17.32 23.67
CA SER A 384 0.61 -18.65 23.04
C SER A 384 1.27 -19.66 23.98
N GLY A 385 2.37 -19.28 24.65
CA GLY A 385 2.99 -20.15 25.65
C GLY A 385 2.12 -20.44 26.89
N TRP A 386 1.07 -19.65 27.14
CA TRP A 386 0.05 -19.97 28.14
C TRP A 386 -1.00 -20.94 27.61
N VAL A 387 -1.43 -20.79 26.35
CA VAL A 387 -2.36 -21.69 25.70
C VAL A 387 -1.79 -23.11 25.63
N ASP A 388 -0.53 -23.26 25.22
CA ASP A 388 0.13 -24.58 25.13
C ASP A 388 0.22 -25.26 26.50
N ARG A 389 0.47 -24.49 27.57
CA ARG A 389 0.47 -24.98 28.95
C ARG A 389 -0.92 -25.40 29.41
N LEU A 390 -1.96 -24.62 29.09
CA LEU A 390 -3.35 -24.98 29.41
C LEU A 390 -3.80 -26.23 28.65
N GLU A 391 -3.43 -26.37 27.38
CA GLU A 391 -3.72 -27.57 26.60
C GLU A 391 -3.05 -28.81 27.22
N SER A 392 -1.79 -28.68 27.64
CA SER A 392 -1.06 -29.75 28.34
C SER A 392 -1.76 -30.14 29.65
N LEU A 393 -2.16 -29.16 30.46
CA LEU A 393 -2.91 -29.38 31.71
C LEU A 393 -4.26 -30.06 31.47
N MET A 394 -5.00 -29.62 30.46
CA MET A 394 -6.31 -30.19 30.10
C MET A 394 -6.18 -31.63 29.61
N ASN A 395 -5.24 -31.89 28.70
CA ASN A 395 -5.01 -33.22 28.16
C ASN A 395 -4.58 -34.19 29.26
N TRP A 396 -3.74 -33.73 30.18
CA TRP A 396 -3.34 -34.48 31.36
C TRP A 396 -4.54 -34.77 32.28
N ALA A 397 -5.36 -33.78 32.61
CA ALA A 397 -6.55 -33.99 33.45
C ALA A 397 -7.53 -35.00 32.84
N VAL A 398 -7.78 -34.94 31.53
CA VAL A 398 -8.66 -35.87 30.81
C VAL A 398 -8.08 -37.29 30.77
N THR A 399 -6.80 -37.42 30.40
CA THR A 399 -6.13 -38.73 30.28
C THR A 399 -6.05 -39.42 31.64
N THR A 400 -5.74 -38.66 32.69
CA THR A 400 -5.58 -39.19 34.04
C THR A 400 -6.92 -39.55 34.67
N ALA A 401 -7.99 -38.77 34.41
CA ALA A 401 -9.34 -39.13 34.84
C ALA A 401 -9.86 -40.44 34.21
N ALA A 402 -9.40 -40.79 33.02
CA ALA A 402 -9.72 -42.06 32.36
C ALA A 402 -8.83 -43.23 32.81
N THR A 403 -7.75 -42.95 33.52
CA THR A 403 -6.76 -43.95 33.94
C THR A 403 -7.07 -44.43 35.36
N LEU A 404 -7.19 -45.75 35.53
CA LEU A 404 -7.46 -46.38 36.83
C LEU A 404 -6.24 -47.07 37.44
N ASP A 405 -5.08 -46.96 36.78
CA ASP A 405 -3.81 -47.51 37.25
C ASP A 405 -2.91 -46.41 37.84
N GLN A 406 -2.49 -46.60 39.09
CA GLN A 406 -1.62 -45.66 39.81
C GLN A 406 -0.27 -45.46 39.12
N SER A 407 0.27 -46.49 38.46
CA SER A 407 1.59 -46.41 37.80
C SER A 407 1.51 -45.52 36.57
N ALA A 408 0.53 -45.74 35.70
CA ALA A 408 0.24 -44.89 34.56
C ALA A 408 -0.06 -43.44 34.96
N ILE A 409 -0.83 -43.21 36.03
CA ILE A 409 -1.08 -41.85 36.57
C ILE A 409 0.26 -41.15 36.91
N SER A 410 1.16 -41.87 37.58
CA SER A 410 2.45 -41.32 38.00
C SER A 410 3.35 -40.98 36.80
N GLU A 411 3.33 -41.82 35.76
CA GLU A 411 4.08 -41.59 34.53
C GLU A 411 3.57 -40.39 33.73
N TYR A 412 2.25 -40.27 33.56
CA TYR A 412 1.66 -39.10 32.89
C TYR A 412 1.87 -37.80 33.68
N LEU A 413 1.84 -37.88 35.02
CA LEU A 413 2.10 -36.76 35.89
C LEU A 413 3.54 -36.25 35.74
N GLU A 414 4.54 -37.13 35.71
CA GLU A 414 5.93 -36.76 35.42
C GLU A 414 6.06 -36.06 34.06
N GLN A 415 5.52 -36.64 32.99
CA GLN A 415 5.60 -36.06 31.65
C GLN A 415 4.99 -34.65 31.58
N SER A 416 3.88 -34.45 32.30
CA SER A 416 3.16 -33.17 32.33
C SER A 416 3.87 -32.13 33.19
N LEU A 417 4.47 -32.55 34.31
CA LEU A 417 5.30 -31.65 35.11
C LEU A 417 6.50 -31.17 34.30
N CYS A 418 7.16 -32.08 33.55
CA CYS A 418 8.33 -31.77 32.72
C CYS A 418 8.02 -30.78 31.58
N SER A 419 6.78 -30.73 31.09
CA SER A 419 6.37 -29.79 30.04
C SER A 419 5.91 -28.43 30.58
N VAL A 420 5.38 -28.37 31.81
CA VAL A 420 4.71 -27.16 32.33
C VAL A 420 5.58 -26.37 33.31
N ILE A 421 6.38 -27.04 34.14
CA ILE A 421 7.20 -26.41 35.18
C ILE A 421 8.67 -26.72 34.90
N PRO A 422 9.55 -25.73 34.69
CA PRO A 422 10.96 -25.99 34.50
C PRO A 422 11.57 -26.50 35.81
N HIS A 423 12.08 -27.73 35.80
CA HIS A 423 12.76 -28.33 36.95
C HIS A 423 13.82 -29.33 36.45
N ARG A 424 14.82 -29.58 37.30
CA ARG A 424 15.85 -30.58 37.03
C ARG A 424 15.47 -31.90 37.69
N ASP A 425 15.15 -31.83 38.98
CA ASP A 425 14.91 -32.98 39.84
C ASP A 425 13.43 -33.01 40.25
N GLY A 426 12.86 -34.20 40.43
CA GLY A 426 11.47 -34.36 40.80
C GLY A 426 11.19 -35.74 41.39
N MET A 427 10.20 -35.80 42.30
CA MET A 427 9.76 -37.03 42.92
C MET A 427 8.28 -36.99 43.28
N ILE A 428 7.60 -38.11 43.05
CA ILE A 428 6.22 -38.34 43.45
C ILE A 428 6.21 -39.41 44.53
N LEU A 429 5.57 -39.08 45.65
CA LEU A 429 5.49 -39.90 46.84
C LEU A 429 4.04 -40.23 47.13
N ARG A 430 3.80 -41.48 47.51
CA ARG A 430 2.52 -41.95 48.01
C ARG A 430 2.64 -42.32 49.48
N ARG A 431 1.63 -41.96 50.26
CA ARG A 431 1.49 -42.25 51.68
C ARG A 431 0.40 -43.31 51.87
N ALA A 432 0.82 -44.53 52.20
CA ALA A 432 -0.05 -45.57 52.72
C ALA A 432 0.29 -45.78 54.21
N ASP A 433 0.56 -47.01 54.64
CA ASP A 433 1.12 -47.30 55.97
C ASP A 433 2.55 -46.75 56.13
N ASN A 434 3.31 -46.76 55.02
CA ASN A 434 4.64 -46.17 54.89
C ASN A 434 4.70 -45.28 53.65
N TRP A 435 5.72 -44.41 53.59
CA TRP A 435 6.04 -43.64 52.40
C TRP A 435 6.64 -44.53 51.31
N THR A 436 6.06 -44.45 50.11
CA THR A 436 6.54 -45.17 48.92
C THR A 436 6.80 -44.18 47.80
N VAL A 437 8.02 -44.21 47.24
CA VAL A 437 8.35 -43.46 46.03
C VAL A 437 7.67 -44.13 44.84
N THR A 438 6.81 -43.39 44.13
CA THR A 438 6.12 -43.90 42.93
C THR A 438 6.92 -43.60 41.67
N ARG A 439 7.50 -42.40 41.58
CA ARG A 439 8.39 -41.98 40.49
C ARG A 439 9.45 -41.02 41.02
N VAL A 440 10.64 -41.05 40.44
CA VAL A 440 11.74 -40.14 40.72
C VAL A 440 12.50 -39.86 39.43
N TRP A 441 12.91 -38.62 39.21
CA TRP A 441 13.69 -38.23 38.04
C TRP A 441 14.63 -37.05 38.35
N PRO A 442 15.84 -37.02 37.76
CA PRO A 442 16.50 -38.14 37.09
C PRO A 442 16.77 -39.28 38.10
N GLU A 443 16.90 -40.52 37.61
CA GLU A 443 17.32 -41.63 38.47
C GLU A 443 18.71 -41.33 39.06
N GLY A 444 18.82 -41.31 40.39
CA GLY A 444 20.03 -40.86 41.07
C GLY A 444 20.00 -41.05 42.58
N ILE A 445 21.03 -40.52 43.25
CA ILE A 445 21.11 -40.52 44.72
C ILE A 445 20.21 -39.39 45.25
N TYR A 446 19.36 -39.69 46.21
CA TYR A 446 18.50 -38.74 46.91
C TYR A 446 18.48 -39.05 48.41
N ASP A 447 18.22 -38.04 49.23
CA ASP A 447 18.02 -38.22 50.67
C ASP A 447 16.53 -38.44 50.95
N ILE A 448 16.14 -39.70 51.15
CA ILE A 448 14.75 -40.06 51.40
C ILE A 448 14.21 -39.46 52.72
N GLY A 449 15.06 -39.21 53.71
CA GLY A 449 14.65 -38.59 54.98
C GLY A 449 14.25 -37.14 54.78
N ALA A 450 15.10 -36.37 54.09
CA ALA A 450 14.84 -34.96 53.76
C ALA A 450 13.58 -34.80 52.90
N VAL A 451 13.40 -35.70 51.93
CA VAL A 451 12.20 -35.76 51.10
C VAL A 451 10.94 -36.00 51.95
N ILE A 452 10.96 -37.03 52.80
CA ILE A 452 9.79 -37.37 53.62
C ILE A 452 9.44 -36.20 54.54
N GLU A 453 10.42 -35.51 55.12
CA GLU A 453 10.19 -34.33 55.96
C GLU A 453 9.50 -33.20 55.16
N LEU A 454 9.95 -32.92 53.94
CA LEU A 454 9.30 -31.95 53.04
C LEU A 454 7.87 -32.35 52.71
N ALA A 455 7.65 -33.62 52.38
CA ALA A 455 6.34 -34.16 52.05
C ALA A 455 5.36 -34.09 53.24
N GLU A 456 5.83 -34.44 54.44
CA GLU A 456 5.07 -34.32 55.68
C GLU A 456 4.75 -32.87 56.02
N SER A 457 5.71 -31.97 55.85
CA SER A 457 5.48 -30.54 56.08
C SER A 457 4.47 -29.95 55.08
N ALA A 458 4.50 -30.37 53.82
CA ALA A 458 3.53 -29.94 52.81
C ALA A 458 2.12 -30.47 53.13
N LEU A 459 2.01 -31.74 53.54
CA LEU A 459 0.74 -32.36 53.94
C LEU A 459 0.17 -31.73 55.21
N ALA A 460 0.98 -31.52 56.25
CA ALA A 460 0.55 -30.91 57.51
C ALA A 460 0.11 -29.45 57.32
N GLY A 461 0.79 -28.72 56.43
CA GLY A 461 0.42 -27.35 56.09
C GLY A 461 -0.79 -27.22 55.16
N GLY A 462 -1.19 -28.31 54.49
CA GLY A 462 -2.24 -28.35 53.47
C GLY A 462 -1.98 -27.40 52.29
N ARG A 463 -0.71 -27.02 52.05
CA ARG A 463 -0.31 -25.95 51.15
C ARG A 463 0.99 -26.31 50.44
N CYS A 464 1.16 -25.79 49.23
CA CYS A 464 2.41 -25.94 48.51
C CYS A 464 3.51 -25.09 49.18
N LEU A 465 4.68 -25.70 49.39
CA LEU A 465 5.87 -25.07 49.91
C LEU A 465 6.71 -24.58 48.75
N LEU A 466 7.06 -23.29 48.77
CA LEU A 466 8.02 -22.66 47.86
C LEU A 466 9.24 -22.26 48.68
N LEU A 467 10.40 -22.83 48.34
CA LEU A 467 11.68 -22.50 48.97
C LEU A 467 12.63 -22.00 47.89
N ASP A 468 13.00 -20.73 47.98
CA ASP A 468 13.90 -20.08 47.03
C ASP A 468 15.37 -20.51 47.20
N ASP A 469 15.73 -20.90 48.43
CA ASP A 469 17.04 -21.46 48.78
C ASP A 469 16.87 -22.40 49.99
N VAL A 470 16.95 -23.71 49.73
CA VAL A 470 16.84 -24.77 50.73
C VAL A 470 17.90 -24.61 51.83
N ASN A 471 19.07 -24.04 51.53
CA ASN A 471 20.15 -23.84 52.51
C ASN A 471 19.83 -22.78 53.56
N ARG A 472 18.86 -21.91 53.27
CA ARG A 472 18.35 -20.90 54.20
C ARG A 472 17.10 -21.38 54.93
N SER A 473 16.65 -22.59 54.63
CA SER A 473 15.48 -23.21 55.22
C SER A 473 15.87 -24.14 56.37
N ARG A 474 14.86 -24.66 57.07
CA ARG A 474 15.04 -25.70 58.09
C ARG A 474 15.22 -27.11 57.51
N PHE A 475 14.98 -27.27 56.21
CA PHE A 475 14.94 -28.56 55.54
C PHE A 475 16.31 -28.92 54.96
N ASP A 476 16.65 -30.20 55.02
CA ASP A 476 17.81 -30.73 54.32
C ASP A 476 17.57 -30.85 52.82
N ARG A 477 18.65 -30.98 52.04
CA ARG A 477 18.58 -31.08 50.58
C ARG A 477 18.07 -32.47 50.15
N PRO A 478 16.94 -32.56 49.43
CA PRO A 478 16.41 -33.85 48.98
C PRO A 478 17.21 -34.46 47.82
N PHE A 479 17.74 -33.61 46.91
CA PHE A 479 18.54 -34.04 45.76
C PHE A 479 19.92 -33.35 45.74
N PRO A 480 20.93 -33.95 45.07
CA PRO A 480 22.24 -33.35 44.87
C PRO A 480 22.12 -32.04 44.10
N ASP A 481 22.87 -31.03 44.53
CA ASP A 481 22.91 -29.68 43.94
C ASP A 481 21.59 -28.89 43.95
N THR A 482 20.49 -29.42 44.49
CA THR A 482 19.23 -28.65 44.57
C THR A 482 19.38 -27.45 45.50
N VAL A 483 18.96 -26.29 45.00
CA VAL A 483 18.94 -25.00 45.71
C VAL A 483 17.51 -24.52 45.91
N SER A 484 16.68 -24.48 44.87
CA SER A 484 15.26 -24.11 44.99
C SER A 484 14.35 -25.34 45.00
N LEU A 485 13.24 -25.28 45.72
CA LEU A 485 12.27 -26.37 45.85
C LEU A 485 10.82 -25.90 45.74
N LEU A 486 9.99 -26.74 45.13
CA LEU A 486 8.54 -26.70 45.19
C LEU A 486 8.02 -28.04 45.69
N ALA A 487 7.21 -28.05 46.76
CA ALA A 487 6.59 -29.27 47.27
C ALA A 487 5.09 -29.07 47.43
N ALA A 488 4.26 -29.88 46.78
CA ALA A 488 2.81 -29.79 46.85
C ALA A 488 2.20 -31.08 47.42
N PRO A 489 1.23 -30.98 48.34
CA PRO A 489 0.58 -32.14 48.91
C PRO A 489 -0.43 -32.73 47.92
N LEU A 490 -0.56 -34.06 47.92
CA LEU A 490 -1.65 -34.79 47.27
C LEU A 490 -2.67 -35.18 48.34
N VAL A 491 -3.86 -34.59 48.32
CA VAL A 491 -4.89 -34.75 49.36
C VAL A 491 -6.25 -34.92 48.70
N SER A 492 -7.00 -35.94 49.12
CA SER A 492 -8.42 -36.09 48.77
C SER A 492 -9.30 -35.93 50.01
N GLU A 493 -10.62 -35.97 49.83
CA GLU A 493 -11.58 -36.01 50.93
C GLU A 493 -11.33 -37.20 51.88
N SER A 494 -10.80 -38.30 51.36
CA SER A 494 -10.48 -39.52 52.10
C SER A 494 -9.22 -39.39 52.97
N GLY A 495 -8.41 -38.34 52.77
CA GLY A 495 -7.19 -38.08 53.53
C GLY A 495 -5.96 -37.76 52.67
N PRO A 496 -4.77 -37.66 53.29
CA PRO A 496 -3.52 -37.41 52.58
C PRO A 496 -3.12 -38.62 51.73
N ILE A 497 -3.00 -38.42 50.42
CA ILE A 497 -2.58 -39.44 49.45
C ILE A 497 -1.05 -39.48 49.34
N GLY A 498 -0.38 -38.32 49.40
CA GLY A 498 1.05 -38.25 49.07
C GLY A 498 1.56 -36.82 48.88
N ALA A 499 2.66 -36.66 48.14
CA ALA A 499 3.20 -35.35 47.79
C ALA A 499 3.99 -35.40 46.47
N ILE A 500 4.07 -34.26 45.79
CA ILE A 500 4.95 -34.00 44.64
C ILE A 500 6.05 -33.06 45.12
N ILE A 501 7.31 -33.34 44.78
CA ILE A 501 8.46 -32.50 45.08
C ILE A 501 9.23 -32.24 43.79
N LEU A 502 9.56 -30.98 43.52
CA LEU A 502 10.37 -30.53 42.39
C LEU A 502 11.57 -29.72 42.90
N GLY A 503 12.73 -29.92 42.28
CA GLY A 503 14.00 -29.28 42.61
C GLY A 503 14.70 -28.66 41.40
N SER A 504 15.41 -27.56 41.67
CA SER A 504 16.26 -26.86 40.70
C SER A 504 17.62 -26.49 41.32
N PRO A 505 18.72 -26.57 40.57
CA PRO A 505 20.04 -26.13 41.03
C PRO A 505 20.19 -24.60 41.05
N GLU A 506 19.28 -23.87 40.42
CA GLU A 506 19.29 -22.41 40.41
C GLU A 506 18.55 -21.85 41.64
N PRO A 507 19.08 -20.81 42.31
CA PRO A 507 18.33 -20.07 43.33
C PRO A 507 17.18 -19.28 42.68
N ASP A 508 16.09 -19.05 43.42
CA ASP A 508 14.90 -18.31 42.96
C ASP A 508 14.29 -18.88 41.65
N ALA A 509 14.51 -20.16 41.34
CA ALA A 509 14.07 -20.77 40.08
C ALA A 509 12.53 -20.84 39.95
N TYR A 510 11.84 -20.84 41.09
CA TYR A 510 10.40 -20.98 41.16
C TYR A 510 9.74 -19.67 41.57
N ASN A 511 8.70 -19.29 40.82
CA ASN A 511 7.91 -18.10 41.12
C ASN A 511 6.48 -18.49 41.52
N ARG A 512 5.66 -17.49 41.84
CA ARG A 512 4.25 -17.69 42.22
C ARG A 512 3.42 -18.40 41.13
N GLN A 513 3.75 -18.22 39.86
CA GLN A 513 3.04 -18.91 38.77
C GLN A 513 3.37 -20.41 38.76
N HIS A 514 4.63 -20.79 39.00
CA HIS A 514 5.03 -22.20 39.13
C HIS A 514 4.34 -22.86 40.34
N HIS A 515 4.25 -22.14 41.47
CA HIS A 515 3.47 -22.57 42.63
C HIS A 515 2.01 -22.83 42.27
N ASP A 516 1.33 -21.87 41.64
CA ASP A 516 -0.10 -21.98 41.31
C ASP A 516 -0.37 -23.11 40.31
N LEU A 517 0.53 -23.32 39.34
CA LEU A 517 0.49 -24.46 38.41
C LEU A 517 0.63 -25.80 39.15
N LEU A 518 1.60 -25.91 40.06
CA LEU A 518 1.80 -27.15 40.82
C LEU A 518 0.62 -27.45 41.75
N VAL A 519 -0.01 -26.43 42.35
CA VAL A 519 -1.24 -26.60 43.15
C VAL A 519 -2.37 -27.15 42.29
N MET A 520 -2.54 -26.63 41.08
CA MET A 520 -3.57 -27.10 40.15
C MET A 520 -3.34 -28.55 39.73
N ILE A 521 -2.10 -28.89 39.35
CA ILE A 521 -1.69 -30.24 38.98
C ILE A 521 -1.86 -31.20 40.17
N SER A 522 -1.34 -30.86 41.35
CA SER A 522 -1.47 -31.72 42.54
C SER A 522 -2.93 -31.95 42.94
N SER A 523 -3.80 -30.96 42.82
CA SER A 523 -5.23 -31.10 43.11
C SER A 523 -5.91 -32.13 42.19
N GLN A 524 -5.67 -32.02 40.89
CA GLN A 524 -6.21 -32.97 39.91
C GLN A 524 -5.59 -34.38 40.06
N ALA A 525 -4.30 -34.45 40.39
CA ALA A 525 -3.61 -35.72 40.60
C ALA A 525 -4.19 -36.42 41.82
N SER A 526 -4.50 -35.66 42.87
CA SER A 526 -5.17 -36.18 44.07
C SER A 526 -6.51 -36.82 43.73
N VAL A 527 -7.32 -36.19 42.87
CA VAL A 527 -8.60 -36.76 42.40
C VAL A 527 -8.36 -38.08 41.66
N ALA A 528 -7.41 -38.10 40.72
CA ALA A 528 -7.12 -39.30 39.95
C ALA A 528 -6.60 -40.46 40.81
N TYR A 529 -5.63 -40.22 41.70
CA TYR A 529 -5.16 -41.23 42.64
C TYR A 529 -6.28 -41.71 43.56
N SER A 530 -7.13 -40.80 44.05
CA SER A 530 -8.29 -41.18 44.86
C SER A 530 -9.23 -42.10 44.10
N ASN A 531 -9.49 -41.83 42.82
CA ASN A 531 -10.35 -42.67 41.98
C ASN A 531 -9.75 -44.06 41.74
N ALA A 532 -8.46 -44.14 41.42
CA ALA A 532 -7.75 -45.41 41.24
C ALA A 532 -7.82 -46.26 42.53
N LEU A 533 -7.54 -45.66 43.68
CA LEU A 533 -7.64 -46.32 44.99
C LEU A 533 -9.06 -46.79 45.31
N HIS A 534 -10.08 -45.99 45.00
CA HIS A 534 -11.48 -46.40 45.19
C HIS A 534 -11.86 -47.59 44.31
N VAL A 535 -11.42 -47.60 43.04
CA VAL A 535 -11.71 -48.71 42.13
C VAL A 535 -11.02 -49.99 42.60
N GLU A 536 -9.76 -49.93 43.00
CA GLU A 536 -9.04 -51.09 43.57
C GLU A 536 -9.79 -51.65 44.80
N ALA A 537 -10.20 -50.77 45.72
CA ALA A 537 -10.95 -51.18 46.91
C ALA A 537 -12.30 -51.84 46.57
N ILE A 538 -13.01 -51.34 45.54
CA ILE A 538 -14.26 -51.95 45.05
C ILE A 538 -14.00 -53.35 44.47
N ILE A 539 -12.93 -53.51 43.67
CA ILE A 539 -12.56 -54.80 43.08
C ILE A 539 -12.26 -55.83 44.18
N GLU A 540 -11.44 -55.46 45.17
CA GLU A 540 -11.13 -56.34 46.29
C GLU A 540 -12.36 -56.69 47.13
N ALA A 541 -13.20 -55.70 47.46
CA ALA A 541 -14.42 -55.93 48.24
C ALA A 541 -15.38 -56.87 47.51
N ARG A 542 -15.51 -56.72 46.18
CA ARG A 542 -16.30 -57.60 45.34
C ARG A 542 -15.76 -59.03 45.37
N GLN A 543 -14.45 -59.22 45.21
CA GLN A 543 -13.85 -60.55 45.23
C GLN A 543 -14.06 -61.24 46.58
N ARG A 544 -13.86 -60.52 47.69
CA ARG A 544 -14.14 -61.06 49.05
C ARG A 544 -15.62 -61.41 49.24
N LEU A 545 -16.53 -60.62 48.68
CA LEU A 545 -17.97 -60.90 48.72
C LEU A 545 -18.31 -62.17 47.93
N GLU A 546 -17.75 -62.34 46.73
CA GLU A 546 -17.94 -63.54 45.89
C GLU A 546 -17.41 -64.80 46.60
N GLU A 547 -16.24 -64.72 47.24
CA GLU A 547 -15.68 -65.81 48.05
C GLU A 547 -16.57 -66.17 49.26
N SER A 548 -17.06 -65.16 49.98
CA SER A 548 -17.96 -65.36 51.12
C SER A 548 -19.30 -65.98 50.70
N GLN A 549 -19.87 -65.53 49.59
CA GLN A 549 -21.09 -66.12 49.02
C GLN A 549 -20.88 -67.58 48.64
N ALA A 550 -19.75 -67.92 48.01
CA ALA A 550 -19.42 -69.30 47.67
C ALA A 550 -19.32 -70.19 48.93
N GLN A 551 -18.71 -69.68 50.00
CA GLN A 551 -18.64 -70.39 51.29
C GLN A 551 -20.02 -70.60 51.93
N LEU A 552 -20.90 -69.59 51.88
CA LEU A 552 -22.27 -69.69 52.39
C LEU A 552 -23.09 -70.73 51.60
N VAL A 553 -23.00 -70.73 50.27
CA VAL A 553 -23.64 -71.75 49.42
C VAL A 553 -23.15 -73.15 49.78
N GLN A 554 -21.83 -73.32 49.96
CA GLN A 554 -21.27 -74.61 50.34
C GLN A 554 -21.70 -75.03 51.75
N SER A 555 -21.73 -74.12 52.72
CA SER A 555 -22.22 -74.38 54.08
C SER A 555 -23.71 -74.79 54.06
N GLY A 556 -24.54 -74.08 53.30
CA GLY A 556 -25.94 -74.42 53.10
C GLY A 556 -26.14 -75.81 52.50
N LYS A 557 -25.33 -76.19 51.49
CA LYS A 557 -25.32 -77.56 50.94
C LYS A 557 -24.95 -78.60 52.01
N MET A 558 -23.91 -78.36 52.80
CA MET A 558 -23.47 -79.27 53.85
C MET A 558 -24.51 -79.41 54.97
N ALA A 559 -25.20 -78.32 55.33
CA ALA A 559 -26.29 -78.35 56.30
C ALA A 559 -27.49 -79.15 55.77
N ALA A 560 -27.88 -78.97 54.51
CA ALA A 560 -28.92 -79.76 53.86
C ALA A 560 -28.55 -81.25 53.80
N VAL A 561 -27.30 -81.58 53.45
CA VAL A 561 -26.77 -82.95 53.51
C VAL A 561 -26.82 -83.49 54.94
N GLY A 562 -26.50 -82.70 55.96
CA GLY A 562 -26.59 -83.11 57.37
C GLY A 562 -28.02 -83.44 57.82
N VAL A 563 -29.01 -82.63 57.43
CA VAL A 563 -30.43 -82.89 57.68
C VAL A 563 -30.90 -84.16 56.95
N LEU A 564 -30.51 -84.32 55.69
CA LEU A 564 -30.80 -85.53 54.92
C LEU A 564 -30.13 -86.75 55.54
N ALA A 565 -28.88 -86.68 55.99
CA ALA A 565 -28.15 -87.79 56.60
C ALA A 565 -28.84 -88.33 57.86
N ALA A 566 -29.43 -87.46 58.69
CA ALA A 566 -30.20 -87.88 59.86
C ALA A 566 -31.50 -88.61 59.47
N GLY A 567 -32.22 -88.14 58.44
CA GLY A 567 -33.40 -88.80 57.90
C GLY A 567 -33.08 -90.14 57.21
N VAL A 568 -32.00 -90.17 56.44
CA VAL A 568 -31.47 -91.36 55.77
C VAL A 568 -31.03 -92.42 56.75
N ALA A 569 -30.33 -92.06 57.83
CA ALA A 569 -29.91 -93.03 58.83
C ALA A 569 -31.13 -93.77 59.41
N HIS A 570 -32.23 -93.06 59.63
CA HIS A 570 -33.49 -93.67 60.07
C HIS A 570 -34.11 -94.59 59.00
N GLU A 571 -34.14 -94.14 57.75
CA GLU A 571 -34.66 -94.93 56.63
C GLU A 571 -33.79 -96.13 56.24
N LEU A 572 -32.47 -96.11 56.48
CA LEU A 572 -31.54 -97.24 56.30
C LEU A 572 -31.57 -98.22 57.47
N ASN A 573 -31.70 -97.72 58.71
CA ASN A 573 -31.85 -98.58 59.89
C ASN A 573 -33.10 -99.46 59.81
N THR A 574 -34.15 -98.99 59.12
CA THR A 574 -35.40 -99.74 58.93
C THR A 574 -35.22 -101.04 58.12
N PRO A 575 -34.72 -101.05 56.86
CA PRO A 575 -34.42 -102.27 56.13
C PRO A 575 -33.30 -103.07 56.77
N LEU A 576 -32.28 -102.44 57.39
CA LEU A 576 -31.23 -103.18 58.11
C LEU A 576 -31.80 -103.98 59.29
N GLY A 577 -32.71 -103.39 60.07
CA GLY A 577 -33.42 -104.10 61.14
C GLY A 577 -34.29 -105.24 60.59
N ALA A 578 -34.94 -105.04 59.44
CA ALA A 578 -35.72 -106.08 58.77
C ALA A 578 -34.85 -107.23 58.25
N ILE A 579 -33.68 -106.94 57.67
CA ILE A 579 -32.67 -107.95 57.26
C ILE A 579 -32.25 -108.75 58.49
N GLN A 580 -31.85 -108.06 59.57
CA GLN A 580 -31.35 -108.72 60.77
C GLN A 580 -32.42 -109.63 61.39
N LEU A 581 -33.65 -109.14 61.56
CA LEU A 581 -34.75 -109.93 62.09
C LEU A 581 -35.08 -111.14 61.20
N ALA A 582 -35.07 -110.95 59.89
CA ALA A 582 -35.37 -112.00 58.93
C ALA A 582 -34.25 -113.07 58.88
N VAL A 583 -32.98 -112.67 58.94
CA VAL A 583 -31.83 -113.59 58.99
C VAL A 583 -31.83 -114.38 60.30
N THR A 584 -32.04 -113.73 61.45
CA THR A 584 -32.14 -114.43 62.75
C THR A 584 -33.30 -115.41 62.76
N ALA A 585 -34.49 -114.99 62.31
CA ALA A 585 -35.65 -115.88 62.22
C ALA A 585 -35.45 -117.04 61.22
N ALA A 586 -34.70 -116.82 60.14
CA ALA A 586 -34.35 -117.88 59.20
C ALA A 586 -33.40 -118.89 59.83
N ALA A 587 -32.39 -118.43 60.59
CA ALA A 587 -31.44 -119.27 61.30
C ALA A 587 -32.13 -120.15 62.35
N ASP A 588 -33.02 -119.57 63.16
CA ASP A 588 -33.78 -120.31 64.18
C ASP A 588 -34.72 -121.38 63.59
N GLN A 589 -35.16 -121.20 62.35
CA GLN A 589 -36.15 -122.07 61.68
C GLN A 589 -35.53 -123.04 60.67
N LEU A 590 -34.20 -122.99 60.46
CA LEU A 590 -33.54 -123.66 59.35
C LEU A 590 -33.63 -125.19 59.45
N GLU A 591 -33.53 -125.74 60.67
CA GLU A 591 -33.57 -127.18 60.93
C GLU A 591 -35.01 -127.72 60.99
N GLU A 592 -35.93 -127.01 61.64
CA GLU A 592 -37.31 -127.49 61.85
C GLU A 592 -38.28 -127.15 60.71
N LYS A 593 -38.09 -126.00 60.03
CA LYS A 593 -39.03 -125.46 59.03
C LYS A 593 -38.28 -124.78 57.86
N PRO A 594 -37.58 -125.56 57.01
CA PRO A 594 -36.70 -125.01 55.96
C PRO A 594 -37.45 -124.13 54.93
N GLN A 595 -38.71 -124.44 54.61
CA GLN A 595 -39.51 -123.58 53.72
C GLN A 595 -39.89 -122.23 54.34
N ALA A 596 -40.07 -122.18 55.66
CA ALA A 596 -40.34 -120.93 56.37
C ALA A 596 -39.06 -120.08 56.45
N ALA A 597 -37.90 -120.71 56.69
CA ALA A 597 -36.59 -120.07 56.67
C ALA A 597 -36.26 -119.46 55.30
N LEU A 598 -36.55 -120.16 54.20
CA LEU A 598 -36.38 -119.62 52.83
C LEU A 598 -37.21 -118.35 52.60
N LYS A 599 -38.49 -118.32 53.02
CA LYS A 599 -39.32 -117.11 52.94
C LYS A 599 -38.77 -115.94 53.76
N LYS A 600 -38.12 -116.23 54.89
CA LYS A 600 -37.45 -115.20 55.70
C LYS A 600 -36.21 -114.67 54.99
N LEU A 601 -35.39 -115.51 54.37
CA LEU A 601 -34.26 -115.07 53.55
C LEU A 601 -34.70 -114.23 52.33
N GLU A 602 -35.80 -114.57 51.65
CA GLU A 602 -36.39 -113.73 50.59
C GLU A 602 -36.82 -112.35 51.12
N THR A 603 -37.29 -112.30 52.36
CA THR A 603 -37.67 -111.03 53.01
C THR A 603 -36.43 -110.19 53.32
N ALA A 604 -35.34 -110.83 53.74
CA ALA A 604 -34.04 -110.17 53.95
C ALA A 604 -33.47 -109.62 52.63
N ASP A 605 -33.53 -110.39 51.54
CA ASP A 605 -33.06 -109.96 50.22
C ASP A 605 -33.84 -108.74 49.70
N LYS A 606 -35.17 -108.74 49.81
CA LYS A 606 -36.01 -107.58 49.46
C LYS A 606 -35.68 -106.34 50.30
N ALA A 607 -35.38 -106.51 51.59
CA ALA A 607 -34.97 -105.41 52.45
C ALA A 607 -33.56 -104.90 52.10
N ALA A 608 -32.63 -105.78 51.74
CA ALA A 608 -31.30 -105.41 51.26
C ALA A 608 -31.36 -104.63 49.94
N GLN A 609 -32.25 -105.02 49.01
CA GLN A 609 -32.46 -104.30 47.77
C GLN A 609 -33.02 -102.89 48.03
N ARG A 610 -33.99 -102.75 48.96
CA ARG A 610 -34.47 -101.42 49.39
C ARG A 610 -33.37 -100.56 50.01
N ALA A 611 -32.48 -101.13 50.84
CA ALA A 611 -31.36 -100.40 51.40
C ALA A 611 -30.39 -99.91 50.30
N ARG A 612 -30.15 -100.73 49.27
CA ARG A 612 -29.33 -100.38 48.10
C ARG A 612 -29.96 -99.23 47.31
N ASP A 613 -31.27 -99.28 47.04
CA ASP A 613 -31.98 -98.22 46.32
C ASP A 613 -31.93 -96.87 47.06
N ILE A 614 -31.96 -96.88 48.40
CA ILE A 614 -31.79 -95.67 49.23
C ILE A 614 -30.37 -95.11 49.11
N ILE A 615 -29.34 -95.97 49.14
CA ILE A 615 -27.93 -95.57 49.01
C ILE A 615 -27.64 -94.96 47.63
N ASP A 616 -28.14 -95.57 46.56
CA ASP A 616 -27.92 -95.10 45.19
C ASP A 616 -28.50 -93.70 44.96
N LYS A 617 -29.70 -93.42 45.49
CA LYS A 617 -30.34 -92.09 45.41
C LYS A 617 -29.55 -90.99 46.15
N LEU A 618 -28.82 -91.32 47.20
CA LEU A 618 -28.01 -90.35 47.97
C LEU A 618 -26.67 -90.04 47.33
N LEU A 619 -26.03 -91.05 46.71
CA LEU A 619 -24.76 -90.86 46.01
C LEU A 619 -24.89 -89.90 44.83
N VAL A 620 -26.07 -89.83 44.19
CA VAL A 620 -26.38 -88.83 43.15
C VAL A 620 -26.34 -87.39 43.69
N PHE A 621 -26.87 -87.15 44.90
CA PHE A 621 -26.85 -85.82 45.54
C PHE A 621 -25.49 -85.42 46.12
N SER A 622 -24.63 -86.39 46.44
CA SER A 622 -23.31 -86.15 47.06
C SER A 622 -22.17 -85.98 46.06
N ARG A 623 -22.32 -86.40 44.80
CA ARG A 623 -21.26 -86.24 43.80
C ARG A 623 -21.06 -84.75 43.50
N ARG A 624 -19.80 -84.32 43.47
CA ARG A 624 -19.39 -83.09 42.80
C ARG A 624 -19.80 -83.26 41.34
N SER A 625 -20.93 -82.69 40.94
CA SER A 625 -21.20 -82.51 39.52
C SER A 625 -20.10 -81.57 39.03
N GLU A 626 -19.16 -82.09 38.23
CA GLU A 626 -18.65 -81.25 37.15
C GLU A 626 -19.89 -80.74 36.43
N GLN A 627 -20.02 -79.41 36.33
CA GLN A 627 -21.13 -78.78 35.62
C GLN A 627 -20.97 -79.11 34.14
N VAL A 628 -21.54 -80.24 33.73
CA VAL A 628 -21.73 -80.56 32.32
C VAL A 628 -23.09 -79.99 31.96
N GLU A 629 -23.08 -78.87 31.26
CA GLU A 629 -24.30 -78.33 30.66
C GLU A 629 -24.69 -79.22 29.48
N GLU A 630 -25.76 -79.99 29.63
CA GLU A 630 -26.32 -80.80 28.56
C GLU A 630 -27.80 -80.45 28.31
N ARG A 631 -28.26 -80.70 27.08
CA ARG A 631 -29.67 -80.50 26.74
C ARG A 631 -30.49 -81.61 27.37
N VAL A 632 -31.38 -81.25 28.29
CA VAL A 632 -32.29 -82.17 28.98
C VAL A 632 -33.74 -81.94 28.57
N GLU A 633 -34.54 -83.01 28.57
CA GLU A 633 -35.98 -82.93 28.37
C GLU A 633 -36.65 -82.51 29.68
N LEU A 634 -37.21 -81.30 29.69
CA LEU A 634 -37.75 -80.69 30.92
C LEU A 634 -38.85 -81.55 31.56
N GLU A 635 -39.65 -82.23 30.74
CA GLU A 635 -40.74 -83.09 31.19
C GLU A 635 -40.22 -84.28 32.01
N GLU A 636 -39.11 -84.89 31.59
CA GLU A 636 -38.50 -86.03 32.28
C GLU A 636 -37.92 -85.63 33.65
N VAL A 637 -37.29 -84.45 33.73
CA VAL A 637 -36.75 -83.89 34.98
C VAL A 637 -37.88 -83.56 35.95
N VAL A 638 -38.95 -82.93 35.47
CA VAL A 638 -40.13 -82.59 36.29
C VAL A 638 -40.80 -83.88 36.81
N ARG A 639 -41.00 -84.88 35.95
CA ARG A 639 -41.61 -86.17 36.33
C ARG A 639 -40.77 -86.91 37.37
N SER A 640 -39.46 -87.02 37.15
CA SER A 640 -38.53 -87.67 38.09
C SER A 640 -38.49 -86.95 39.44
N THR A 641 -38.60 -85.63 39.45
CA THR A 641 -38.66 -84.82 40.68
C THR A 641 -39.98 -85.02 41.42
N LEU A 642 -41.09 -85.14 40.69
CA LEU A 642 -42.40 -85.41 41.27
C LEU A 642 -42.49 -86.80 41.90
N GLU A 643 -41.94 -87.83 41.25
CA GLU A 643 -41.85 -89.20 41.81
C GLU A 643 -41.10 -89.23 43.15
N LEU A 644 -40.06 -88.40 43.31
CA LEU A 644 -39.34 -88.26 44.58
C LEU A 644 -40.14 -87.50 45.64
N ALA A 645 -40.96 -86.54 45.24
CA ALA A 645 -41.80 -85.75 46.14
C ALA A 645 -43.10 -86.47 46.54
N GLU A 646 -43.56 -87.47 45.78
CA GLU A 646 -44.82 -88.19 45.99
C GLU A 646 -44.98 -88.74 47.41
N LEU A 647 -43.92 -89.30 47.99
CA LEU A 647 -43.94 -89.85 49.35
C LEU A 647 -44.26 -88.80 50.43
N LYS A 648 -43.84 -87.55 50.20
CA LYS A 648 -44.09 -86.42 51.11
C LYS A 648 -45.44 -85.78 50.84
N LEU A 649 -45.79 -85.60 49.57
CA LEU A 649 -47.06 -85.05 49.12
C LEU A 649 -48.25 -85.93 49.54
N ALA A 650 -48.11 -87.25 49.44
CA ALA A 650 -49.11 -88.21 49.89
C ALA A 650 -49.29 -88.21 51.41
N ARG A 651 -48.21 -88.01 52.18
CA ARG A 651 -48.26 -87.85 53.64
C ARG A 651 -49.00 -86.57 54.06
N ASP A 652 -48.79 -85.48 53.32
CA ASP A 652 -49.39 -84.18 53.60
C ASP A 652 -50.79 -84.01 52.98
N GLY A 653 -51.32 -85.04 52.31
CA GLY A 653 -52.66 -85.05 51.71
C GLY A 653 -52.81 -84.15 50.48
N VAL A 654 -51.69 -83.74 49.86
CA VAL A 654 -51.67 -82.83 48.71
C VAL A 654 -51.84 -83.65 47.43
N LYS A 655 -52.86 -83.32 46.63
CA LYS A 655 -53.04 -83.83 45.27
C LYS A 655 -52.41 -82.87 44.27
N LEU A 656 -51.51 -83.38 43.44
CA LEU A 656 -50.93 -82.65 42.33
C LEU A 656 -51.70 -82.96 41.05
N ASP A 657 -51.98 -81.91 40.28
CA ASP A 657 -52.50 -81.98 38.92
C ASP A 657 -51.40 -81.36 38.04
N VAL A 658 -50.74 -82.20 37.24
CA VAL A 658 -49.49 -81.87 36.53
C VAL A 658 -49.72 -81.90 35.04
#